data_AF-A0A1B4FZ98-F1
#
_entry.id   AF-A0A1B4FZ98-F1
#
_cell.length_a   1.000
_cell.length_b   1.000
_cell.length_c   1.000
_cell.angle_alpha   90.00
_cell.angle_beta   90.00
_cell.angle_gamma   90.00
#
_symmetry.space_group_name_H-M   'P 1'
#
loop_
_entity.id
_entity.type
_entity.pdbx_description
1 polymer ?
#
loop_
_entity_poly.entity_id
_entity_poly.type
_entity_poly.pdbx_seq_one_letter_code
_entity_poly.pdbx_strand_id
1 'polypeptide(L)'
;MKEQRQVFAGRVIFDHLPKTAGQAVNAWLSKALGAGCVTPNLIGRHRDLIRRYGGEYSVISAHISFQGTGLDPRYQYLTCLREPIDRAISWLFFLMNNHEAEQLPELWEQAGRFAALPDDPDENFRASVERSFEPEFVKDIRNPYVEHFAAIAGVRPRTDDEKIAAALASVEQYDVWGFYEEMPAFLSDVAALIGLPAPQRIDKVNATRVRPDVGQITPSLRKHLETLNALDIEFYRVLRERRQRERAHRTIAAAPEEVARWQPYEPVTSRAYSMPEFSLVSATLEGGDTYSHGQILRFAIVFSIDADVAELGIGIQIMDGDERWAFGSSNSLLNRPLVGLTRGTYCMRYYLAANLPDGQYVAGFVFSDSRDERTNELAYYEKLVPFQVAMPRAAPSVGYMSLPVDFDCQRVGDVVSVTLRDTAGRLQTEAVLGQLTVGETFDLPVCLENASTQTWVSSSLNPIHLSYRWLDDAGRVVASAPEPEPEPMALPVNLVAPGDALALPMRIVAPSASGRYRLVAMPAVDGQRGFDEHGFTPLSLEFTVTDASVARVYRGADIRLYTQIGLREAGAMASAGQEGFLLFGPYASLPAGRYVVSLEGRCDTPDGGWMDVTWDRGAQVLMRHDVTSGEKSGPIAEFDFELPSSISDLEVRVWVPTGANVRVDTLRIEPLANQQADAGLAVAVG
;
A
#
# COMPACT_ATOMS: atom_id res chain seq x y z
N MET A 1 -19.16 8.93 -27.49
CA MET A 1 -18.96 7.68 -26.71
C MET A 1 -19.78 6.61 -27.38
N LYS A 2 -19.11 5.61 -27.96
CA LYS A 2 -19.71 4.56 -28.78
C LYS A 2 -20.72 3.78 -27.96
N GLU A 3 -21.88 3.52 -28.55
CA GLU A 3 -22.94 2.62 -28.07
C GLU A 3 -22.32 1.38 -27.42
N GLN A 4 -22.36 1.31 -26.08
CA GLN A 4 -22.16 0.06 -25.38
C GLN A 4 -23.36 -0.81 -25.77
N ARG A 5 -23.13 -1.77 -26.66
CA ARG A 5 -24.06 -2.86 -26.93
C ARG A 5 -24.46 -3.46 -25.58
N GLN A 6 -25.71 -3.28 -25.14
CA GLN A 6 -26.23 -3.89 -23.93
C GLN A 6 -26.06 -5.41 -24.06
N VAL A 7 -25.24 -5.99 -23.17
CA VAL A 7 -24.76 -7.38 -23.27
C VAL A 7 -25.91 -8.39 -23.03
N PHE A 8 -27.04 -7.93 -22.48
CA PHE A 8 -28.27 -8.71 -22.30
C PHE A 8 -29.50 -7.87 -22.68
N ALA A 9 -29.75 -7.67 -23.98
CA ALA A 9 -30.97 -7.01 -24.45
C ALA A 9 -32.21 -7.83 -24.02
N GLY A 10 -33.19 -7.17 -23.37
CA GLY A 10 -34.42 -7.82 -22.91
C GLY A 10 -34.29 -8.50 -21.54
N ARG A 11 -33.61 -7.90 -20.56
CA ARG A 11 -33.72 -8.27 -19.14
C ARG A 11 -34.08 -7.04 -18.32
N VAL A 12 -35.17 -7.12 -17.57
CA VAL A 12 -35.75 -5.96 -16.87
C VAL A 12 -35.86 -6.24 -15.38
N ILE A 13 -35.49 -5.27 -14.56
CA ILE A 13 -35.77 -5.25 -13.12
C ILE A 13 -36.83 -4.20 -12.86
N PHE A 14 -38.01 -4.65 -12.44
CA PHE A 14 -39.02 -3.80 -11.85
C PHE A 14 -38.78 -3.70 -10.34
N ASP A 15 -38.08 -2.63 -9.98
CA ASP A 15 -37.91 -2.21 -8.59
C ASP A 15 -39.17 -1.50 -8.12
N HIS A 16 -40.11 -2.26 -7.57
CA HIS A 16 -41.39 -1.71 -7.19
C HIS A 16 -41.39 -1.28 -5.72
N LEU A 17 -41.66 -0.01 -5.48
CA LEU A 17 -41.70 0.55 -4.14
C LEU A 17 -43.04 0.23 -3.44
N PRO A 18 -43.08 0.13 -2.10
CA PRO A 18 -44.34 -0.09 -1.39
C PRO A 18 -45.40 0.96 -1.71
N LYS A 19 -46.62 0.49 -2.01
CA LYS A 19 -47.82 1.30 -2.26
C LYS A 19 -47.78 2.24 -3.48
N THR A 20 -46.99 1.89 -4.50
CA THR A 20 -46.88 2.62 -5.77
C THR A 20 -47.44 1.86 -7.00
N ALA A 21 -48.43 0.99 -6.78
CA ALA A 21 -49.07 0.11 -7.78
C ALA A 21 -48.20 -1.06 -8.32
N GLY A 22 -47.10 -1.40 -7.66
CA GLY A 22 -46.22 -2.50 -8.05
C GLY A 22 -46.93 -3.81 -8.42
N GLN A 23 -47.86 -4.26 -7.57
CA GLN A 23 -48.56 -5.52 -7.80
C GLN A 23 -49.49 -5.49 -9.03
N ALA A 24 -50.11 -4.35 -9.33
CA ALA A 24 -50.97 -4.20 -10.51
C ALA A 24 -50.15 -4.23 -11.80
N VAL A 25 -48.97 -3.57 -11.80
CA VAL A 25 -48.04 -3.59 -12.92
C VAL A 25 -47.44 -5.00 -13.12
N ASN A 26 -47.02 -5.66 -12.04
CA ASN A 26 -46.54 -7.05 -12.09
C ASN A 26 -47.59 -8.02 -12.67
N ALA A 27 -48.86 -7.90 -12.25
CA ALA A 27 -49.95 -8.72 -12.76
C ALA A 27 -50.20 -8.50 -14.25
N TRP A 28 -50.14 -7.24 -14.71
CA TRP A 28 -50.23 -6.92 -16.13
C TRP A 28 -49.07 -7.53 -16.93
N LEU A 29 -47.83 -7.35 -16.48
CA LEU A 29 -46.64 -7.90 -17.15
C LEU A 29 -46.68 -9.44 -17.21
N SER A 30 -47.07 -10.09 -16.11
CA SER A 30 -47.21 -11.55 -16.03
C SER A 30 -48.25 -12.07 -17.02
N LYS A 31 -49.38 -11.36 -17.16
CA LYS A 31 -50.44 -11.70 -18.12
C LYS A 31 -50.00 -11.48 -19.57
N ALA A 32 -49.24 -10.41 -19.84
CA ALA A 32 -48.82 -10.03 -21.18
C ALA A 32 -47.64 -10.88 -21.72
N LEU A 33 -46.68 -11.22 -20.85
CA LEU A 33 -45.47 -11.97 -21.23
C LEU A 33 -45.58 -13.48 -21.04
N GLY A 34 -46.56 -13.96 -20.27
CA GLY A 34 -46.76 -15.37 -19.97
C GLY A 34 -46.12 -15.83 -18.66
N ALA A 35 -46.66 -16.92 -18.11
CA ALA A 35 -46.14 -17.54 -16.89
C ALA A 35 -44.72 -18.07 -17.13
N GLY A 36 -43.78 -17.71 -16.26
CA GLY A 36 -42.36 -18.06 -16.38
C GLY A 36 -41.45 -16.93 -16.89
N CYS A 37 -42.02 -15.86 -17.47
CA CYS A 37 -41.23 -14.70 -17.92
C CYS A 37 -41.06 -13.64 -16.82
N VAL A 38 -42.04 -13.52 -15.92
CA VAL A 38 -42.06 -12.54 -14.83
C VAL A 38 -42.03 -13.28 -13.50
N THR A 39 -41.18 -12.86 -12.57
CA THR A 39 -41.19 -13.42 -11.22
C THR A 39 -42.52 -13.13 -10.53
N PRO A 40 -42.95 -13.96 -9.55
CA PRO A 40 -43.91 -13.49 -8.54
C PRO A 40 -43.36 -12.23 -7.85
N ASN A 41 -44.20 -11.50 -7.11
CA ASN A 41 -43.69 -10.35 -6.35
C ASN A 41 -42.75 -10.85 -5.24
N LEU A 42 -41.47 -10.51 -5.37
CA LEU A 42 -40.42 -10.92 -4.45
C LEU A 42 -40.04 -9.81 -3.48
N ILE A 43 -39.31 -10.17 -2.43
CA ILE A 43 -38.63 -9.23 -1.53
C ILE A 43 -37.20 -9.76 -1.39
N GLY A 44 -36.20 -8.90 -1.59
CA GLY A 44 -34.83 -9.37 -1.49
C GLY A 44 -33.77 -8.31 -1.73
N ARG A 45 -32.51 -8.70 -1.56
CA ARG A 45 -31.37 -7.85 -1.91
C ARG A 45 -31.13 -7.90 -3.40
N HIS A 46 -30.76 -6.77 -3.97
CA HIS A 46 -30.59 -6.59 -5.42
C HIS A 46 -29.75 -7.70 -6.07
N ARG A 47 -28.57 -8.00 -5.53
CA ARG A 47 -27.68 -9.03 -6.08
C ARG A 47 -28.19 -10.44 -5.86
N ASP A 48 -28.83 -10.72 -4.73
CA ASP A 48 -29.39 -12.04 -4.44
C ASP A 48 -30.54 -12.35 -5.40
N LEU A 49 -31.35 -11.34 -5.74
CA LEU A 49 -32.41 -11.45 -6.72
C LEU A 49 -31.85 -11.71 -8.13
N ILE A 50 -30.80 -11.01 -8.55
CA ILE A 50 -30.14 -11.28 -9.85
C ILE A 50 -29.50 -12.67 -9.85
N ARG A 51 -28.77 -13.03 -8.79
CA ARG A 51 -28.10 -14.33 -8.68
C ARG A 51 -29.11 -15.46 -8.82
N ARG A 52 -30.21 -15.39 -8.07
CA ARG A 52 -31.26 -16.40 -8.11
C ARG A 52 -32.02 -16.34 -9.44
N TYR A 53 -32.60 -15.20 -9.81
CA TYR A 53 -33.63 -15.16 -10.84
C TYR A 53 -33.15 -14.65 -12.21
N GLY A 54 -31.92 -14.14 -12.31
CA GLY A 54 -31.40 -13.41 -13.47
C GLY A 54 -31.13 -14.20 -14.75
N GLY A 55 -31.21 -15.53 -14.71
CA GLY A 55 -31.18 -16.39 -15.89
C GLY A 55 -32.57 -16.92 -16.27
N GLU A 56 -33.37 -17.27 -15.25
CA GLU A 56 -34.67 -17.91 -15.39
C GLU A 56 -35.76 -16.93 -15.84
N TYR A 57 -35.79 -15.73 -15.25
CA TYR A 57 -36.84 -14.76 -15.50
C TYR A 57 -36.37 -13.58 -16.32
N SER A 58 -37.17 -13.26 -17.32
CA SER A 58 -37.02 -12.12 -18.20
C SER A 58 -37.23 -10.79 -17.47
N VAL A 59 -38.20 -10.77 -16.55
CA VAL A 59 -38.52 -9.63 -15.70
C VAL A 59 -38.48 -10.06 -14.24
N ILE A 60 -37.60 -9.43 -13.46
CA ILE A 60 -37.57 -9.58 -12.00
C ILE A 60 -38.37 -8.44 -11.39
N SER A 61 -39.45 -8.78 -10.68
CA SER A 61 -40.32 -7.82 -9.99
C SER A 61 -40.22 -8.03 -8.49
N ALA A 62 -39.69 -7.03 -7.79
CA ALA A 62 -39.44 -7.17 -6.36
C ALA A 62 -39.47 -5.83 -5.60
N HIS A 63 -39.69 -5.94 -4.29
CA HIS A 63 -39.21 -4.94 -3.32
C HIS A 63 -37.71 -5.17 -3.12
N ILE A 64 -36.90 -4.31 -3.72
CA ILE A 64 -35.45 -4.47 -3.74
C ILE A 64 -34.82 -3.72 -2.57
N SER A 65 -33.78 -4.30 -1.98
CA SER A 65 -32.88 -3.59 -1.07
C SER A 65 -31.48 -3.49 -1.67
N PHE A 66 -30.91 -2.29 -1.63
CA PHE A 66 -29.57 -1.99 -2.13
C PHE A 66 -28.56 -1.83 -0.99
N GLN A 67 -27.29 -2.11 -1.29
CA GLN A 67 -26.18 -2.07 -0.32
C GLN A 67 -24.94 -1.37 -0.90
N GLY A 68 -25.14 -0.36 -1.73
CA GLY A 68 -24.08 0.44 -2.32
C GLY A 68 -23.30 -0.25 -3.43
N THR A 69 -23.96 -1.13 -4.19
CA THR A 69 -23.31 -1.91 -5.26
C THR A 69 -23.58 -1.35 -6.65
N GLY A 70 -24.28 -0.21 -6.76
CA GLY A 70 -24.79 0.32 -8.02
C GLY A 70 -25.89 -0.54 -8.64
N LEU A 71 -26.41 -0.07 -9.77
CA LEU A 71 -27.25 -0.86 -10.66
C LEU A 71 -26.36 -1.80 -11.50
N ASP A 72 -26.89 -2.96 -11.88
CA ASP A 72 -26.20 -3.91 -12.73
C ASP A 72 -26.41 -3.50 -14.20
N PRO A 73 -25.35 -3.11 -14.93
CA PRO A 73 -25.49 -2.55 -16.29
C PRO A 73 -26.01 -3.56 -17.32
N ARG A 74 -26.16 -4.84 -16.95
CA ARG A 74 -26.77 -5.87 -17.79
C ARG A 74 -28.30 -5.79 -17.82
N TYR A 75 -28.92 -5.12 -16.85
CA TYR A 75 -30.36 -5.02 -16.72
C TYR A 75 -30.85 -3.62 -17.03
N GLN A 76 -32.05 -3.53 -17.58
CA GLN A 76 -32.81 -2.30 -17.64
C GLN A 76 -33.68 -2.17 -16.38
N TYR A 77 -33.77 -0.98 -15.83
CA TYR A 77 -34.46 -0.71 -14.56
C TYR A 77 -35.70 0.13 -14.77
N LEU A 78 -36.77 -0.26 -14.09
CA LEU A 78 -37.95 0.56 -14.00
C LEU A 78 -38.52 0.65 -12.60
N THR A 79 -39.12 1.79 -12.28
CA THR A 79 -39.77 2.04 -10.98
C THR A 79 -40.94 3.03 -11.10
N CYS A 80 -41.82 3.03 -10.12
CA CYS A 80 -42.90 4.00 -10.01
C CYS A 80 -42.93 4.60 -8.61
N LEU A 81 -42.99 5.93 -8.55
CA LEU A 81 -43.14 6.69 -7.32
C LEU A 81 -44.58 7.18 -7.16
N ARG A 82 -44.94 7.56 -5.95
CA ARG A 82 -46.22 8.17 -5.60
C ARG A 82 -45.95 9.35 -4.67
N GLU A 83 -46.82 10.35 -4.66
CA GLU A 83 -46.67 11.49 -3.73
C GLU A 83 -46.38 10.98 -2.29
N PRO A 84 -45.29 11.44 -1.64
CA PRO A 84 -44.77 10.85 -0.40
C PRO A 84 -45.80 10.74 0.74
N ILE A 85 -46.64 11.75 0.93
CA ILE A 85 -47.63 11.77 2.00
C ILE A 85 -48.80 10.84 1.68
N ASP A 86 -49.32 10.88 0.46
CA ASP A 86 -50.36 9.96 -0.02
C ASP A 86 -49.89 8.49 -0.02
N ARG A 87 -48.60 8.24 -0.30
CA ARG A 87 -47.97 6.91 -0.14
C ARG A 87 -47.95 6.49 1.33
N ALA A 88 -47.48 7.37 2.23
CA ALA A 88 -47.39 7.08 3.66
C ALA A 88 -48.78 6.79 4.28
N ILE A 89 -49.79 7.60 3.95
CA ILE A 89 -51.20 7.35 4.33
C ILE A 89 -51.65 6.01 3.77
N SER A 90 -51.40 5.75 2.49
CA SER A 90 -51.81 4.50 1.86
C SER A 90 -51.17 3.27 2.49
N TRP A 91 -49.96 3.39 3.04
CA TRP A 91 -49.26 2.32 3.75
C TRP A 91 -49.80 2.16 5.17
N LEU A 92 -49.89 3.25 5.93
CA LEU A 92 -50.39 3.26 7.31
C LEU A 92 -51.79 2.66 7.42
N PHE A 93 -52.73 3.12 6.58
CA PHE A 93 -54.10 2.60 6.59
C PHE A 93 -54.22 1.23 5.92
N PHE A 94 -53.25 0.81 5.12
CA PHE A 94 -53.20 -0.57 4.64
C PHE A 94 -52.85 -1.53 5.79
N LEU A 95 -51.88 -1.18 6.63
CA LEU A 95 -51.58 -1.95 7.84
C LEU A 95 -52.82 -2.03 8.76
N MET A 96 -53.50 -0.91 8.98
CA MET A 96 -54.64 -0.85 9.91
C MET A 96 -55.90 -1.56 9.42
N ASN A 97 -56.22 -1.49 8.11
CA ASN A 97 -57.56 -1.84 7.59
C ASN A 97 -57.60 -3.07 6.68
N ASN A 98 -56.46 -3.55 6.17
CA ASN A 98 -56.41 -4.71 5.28
C ASN A 98 -55.87 -5.97 5.94
N HIS A 99 -55.29 -5.86 7.14
CA HIS A 99 -54.81 -6.97 7.96
C HIS A 99 -55.56 -6.98 9.29
N GLU A 100 -55.94 -8.17 9.77
CA GLU A 100 -56.39 -8.32 11.16
C GLU A 100 -55.17 -8.37 12.08
N ALA A 101 -55.33 -7.98 13.36
CA ALA A 101 -54.24 -7.92 14.33
C ALA A 101 -53.47 -9.25 14.46
N GLU A 102 -54.10 -10.36 14.11
CA GLU A 102 -53.55 -11.72 14.15
C GLU A 102 -52.57 -12.04 13.00
N GLN A 103 -52.54 -11.24 11.91
CA GLN A 103 -51.71 -11.49 10.73
C GLN A 103 -50.37 -10.74 10.72
N LEU A 104 -50.31 -9.57 11.35
CA LEU A 104 -49.11 -8.72 11.49
C LEU A 104 -49.16 -7.94 12.83
N PRO A 105 -49.12 -8.64 13.99
CA PRO A 105 -49.43 -8.03 15.28
C PRO A 105 -48.53 -6.82 15.63
N GLU A 106 -47.22 -6.94 15.39
CA GLU A 106 -46.25 -5.90 15.76
C GLU A 106 -46.35 -4.63 14.89
N LEU A 107 -46.60 -4.78 13.58
CA LEU A 107 -46.73 -3.63 12.66
C LEU A 107 -48.10 -2.95 12.78
N TRP A 108 -49.15 -3.73 13.06
CA TRP A 108 -50.50 -3.21 13.24
C TRP A 108 -50.60 -2.32 14.49
N GLU A 109 -50.05 -2.77 15.62
CA GLU A 109 -50.04 -2.00 16.87
C GLU A 109 -49.24 -0.69 16.71
N GLN A 110 -48.10 -0.75 16.02
CA GLN A 110 -47.27 0.42 15.74
C GLN A 110 -47.98 1.44 14.85
N ALA A 111 -48.70 0.99 13.81
CA ALA A 111 -49.49 1.88 12.96
C ALA A 111 -50.56 2.64 13.76
N GLY A 112 -51.29 1.94 14.64
CA GLY A 112 -52.28 2.55 15.54
C GLY A 112 -51.66 3.55 16.51
N ARG A 113 -50.55 3.18 17.17
CA ARG A 113 -49.80 4.06 18.08
C ARG A 113 -49.27 5.31 17.36
N PHE A 114 -48.77 5.16 16.14
CA PHE A 114 -48.26 6.27 15.34
C PHE A 114 -49.38 7.25 14.95
N ALA A 115 -50.52 6.72 14.48
CA ALA A 115 -51.67 7.53 14.10
C ALA A 115 -52.27 8.31 15.28
N ALA A 116 -52.13 7.80 16.50
CA ALA A 116 -52.63 8.40 17.73
C ALA A 116 -51.65 9.35 18.44
N LEU A 117 -50.48 9.63 17.85
CA LEU A 117 -49.49 10.53 18.47
C LEU A 117 -50.08 11.94 18.68
N PRO A 118 -49.90 12.53 19.88
CA PRO A 118 -50.38 13.88 20.18
C PRO A 118 -49.62 14.94 19.36
N ASP A 119 -50.21 16.12 19.25
CA ASP A 119 -49.58 17.30 18.62
C ASP A 119 -48.40 17.79 19.47
N ASP A 120 -47.20 17.22 19.25
CA ASP A 120 -45.96 17.81 19.77
C ASP A 120 -44.73 17.38 18.95
N PRO A 121 -44.40 18.10 17.87
CA PRO A 121 -43.14 17.91 17.17
C PRO A 121 -42.08 18.73 17.90
N ASP A 122 -41.53 18.18 18.98
CA ASP A 122 -40.28 18.63 19.57
C ASP A 122 -39.20 18.74 18.48
N GLU A 123 -38.16 19.57 18.67
CA GLU A 123 -37.03 19.72 17.72
C GLU A 123 -36.40 18.36 17.35
N ASN A 124 -36.56 17.37 18.25
CA ASN A 124 -36.08 16.00 18.13
C ASN A 124 -37.15 14.97 17.72
N PHE A 125 -38.28 15.36 17.13
CA PHE A 125 -39.38 14.43 16.77
C PHE A 125 -38.90 13.20 15.98
N ARG A 126 -38.01 13.39 15.00
CA ARG A 126 -37.42 12.28 14.22
C ARG A 126 -36.68 11.27 15.10
N ALA A 127 -35.82 11.76 15.99
CA ALA A 127 -35.07 10.93 16.93
C ALA A 127 -35.98 10.30 18.00
N SER A 128 -37.12 10.90 18.30
CA SER A 128 -38.15 10.31 19.17
C SER A 128 -38.84 9.12 18.50
N VAL A 129 -39.23 9.27 17.23
CA VAL A 129 -39.83 8.18 16.44
C VAL A 129 -38.85 7.01 16.27
N GLU A 130 -37.58 7.28 15.97
CA GLU A 130 -36.53 6.24 15.86
C GLU A 130 -36.32 5.44 17.16
N ARG A 131 -36.52 6.06 18.32
CA ARG A 131 -36.38 5.39 19.62
C ARG A 131 -37.63 4.65 20.07
N SER A 132 -38.80 5.05 19.56
CA SER A 132 -40.10 4.62 20.08
C SER A 132 -40.82 3.57 19.22
N PHE A 133 -40.34 3.36 17.99
CA PHE A 133 -40.90 2.45 17.00
C PHE A 133 -39.82 1.50 16.47
N GLU A 134 -40.24 0.33 16.01
CA GLU A 134 -39.34 -0.69 15.50
C GLU A 134 -38.63 -0.22 14.21
N PRO A 135 -37.37 -0.62 13.99
CA PRO A 135 -36.60 -0.20 12.81
C PRO A 135 -37.29 -0.51 11.47
N GLU A 136 -38.01 -1.62 11.37
CA GLU A 136 -38.73 -2.02 10.16
C GLU A 136 -39.94 -1.10 9.88
N PHE A 137 -40.66 -0.68 10.93
CA PHE A 137 -41.75 0.29 10.80
C PHE A 137 -41.20 1.66 10.37
N VAL A 138 -40.13 2.12 11.03
CA VAL A 138 -39.52 3.42 10.77
C VAL A 138 -38.98 3.49 9.33
N LYS A 139 -38.38 2.40 8.84
CA LYS A 139 -37.84 2.29 7.49
C LYS A 139 -38.90 2.56 6.40
N ASP A 140 -40.12 2.08 6.58
CA ASP A 140 -41.17 2.18 5.56
C ASP A 140 -41.99 3.48 5.66
N ILE A 141 -41.99 4.16 6.81
CA ILE A 141 -42.74 5.41 7.02
C ILE A 141 -41.89 6.67 6.83
N ARG A 142 -40.57 6.59 6.97
CA ARG A 142 -39.65 7.75 6.95
C ARG A 142 -38.72 7.74 5.74
N ASN A 143 -38.88 8.74 4.87
CA ASN A 143 -38.05 8.97 3.68
C ASN A 143 -37.70 7.69 2.88
N PRO A 144 -38.65 6.76 2.64
CA PRO A 144 -38.33 5.50 1.99
C PRO A 144 -37.76 5.67 0.58
N TYR A 145 -38.03 6.78 -0.13
CA TYR A 145 -37.47 7.00 -1.46
C TYR A 145 -36.00 7.41 -1.40
N VAL A 146 -35.67 8.46 -0.64
CA VAL A 146 -34.31 8.97 -0.53
C VAL A 146 -33.40 7.90 0.08
N GLU A 147 -33.83 7.20 1.12
CA GLU A 147 -33.04 6.13 1.73
C GLU A 147 -32.83 4.94 0.77
N HIS A 148 -33.86 4.57 -0.01
CA HIS A 148 -33.76 3.48 -1.00
C HIS A 148 -32.82 3.81 -2.15
N PHE A 149 -33.01 4.96 -2.81
CA PHE A 149 -32.21 5.34 -3.96
C PHE A 149 -30.79 5.76 -3.56
N ALA A 150 -30.59 6.41 -2.41
CA ALA A 150 -29.24 6.70 -1.93
C ALA A 150 -28.46 5.42 -1.58
N ALA A 151 -29.14 4.36 -1.13
CA ALA A 151 -28.50 3.06 -0.86
C ALA A 151 -28.01 2.33 -2.12
N ILE A 152 -28.36 2.80 -3.33
CA ILE A 152 -27.78 2.29 -4.59
C ILE A 152 -26.34 2.77 -4.73
N ALA A 153 -26.05 4.01 -4.31
CA ALA A 153 -24.72 4.60 -4.41
C ALA A 153 -23.72 3.88 -3.49
N GLY A 154 -22.52 3.61 -4.00
CA GLY A 154 -21.43 2.95 -3.23
C GLY A 154 -20.78 3.82 -2.16
N VAL A 155 -21.31 5.02 -1.93
CA VAL A 155 -20.83 5.98 -0.94
C VAL A 155 -21.93 6.18 0.09
N ARG A 156 -21.60 6.10 1.39
CA ARG A 156 -22.53 6.46 2.47
C ARG A 156 -22.62 7.99 2.58
N PRO A 157 -23.77 8.60 2.23
CA PRO A 157 -23.94 10.04 2.35
C PRO A 157 -23.99 10.42 3.85
N ARG A 158 -23.38 11.55 4.20
CA ARG A 158 -23.26 12.03 5.60
C ARG A 158 -24.24 13.15 5.92
N THR A 159 -24.66 13.92 4.92
CA THR A 159 -25.62 15.02 5.07
C THR A 159 -26.92 14.75 4.32
N ASP A 160 -28.00 15.43 4.71
CA ASP A 160 -29.29 15.33 4.04
C ASP A 160 -29.20 15.76 2.55
N ASP A 161 -28.40 16.78 2.23
CA ASP A 161 -28.15 17.23 0.85
C ASP A 161 -27.41 16.18 0.02
N GLU A 162 -26.39 15.52 0.61
CA GLU A 162 -25.68 14.43 -0.05
C GLU A 162 -26.60 13.23 -0.31
N LYS A 163 -27.52 12.93 0.62
CA LYS A 163 -28.52 11.86 0.45
C LYS A 163 -29.44 12.14 -0.73
N ILE A 164 -30.00 13.36 -0.81
CA ILE A 164 -30.89 13.74 -1.91
C ILE A 164 -30.13 13.71 -3.25
N ALA A 165 -28.91 14.24 -3.28
CA ALA A 165 -28.08 14.21 -4.49
C ALA A 165 -27.78 12.78 -4.96
N ALA A 166 -27.41 11.88 -4.03
CA ALA A 166 -27.17 10.47 -4.35
C ALA A 166 -28.43 9.74 -4.83
N ALA A 167 -29.58 10.02 -4.21
CA ALA A 167 -30.87 9.47 -4.61
C ALA A 167 -31.26 9.93 -6.03
N LEU A 168 -31.12 11.22 -6.34
CA LEU A 168 -31.40 11.78 -7.67
C LEU A 168 -30.49 11.17 -8.72
N ALA A 169 -29.18 11.11 -8.47
CA ALA A 169 -28.22 10.51 -9.39
C ALA A 169 -28.48 9.02 -9.64
N SER A 170 -29.07 8.30 -8.67
CA SER A 170 -29.37 6.88 -8.79
C SER A 170 -30.66 6.62 -9.57
N VAL A 171 -31.75 7.36 -9.28
CA VAL A 171 -33.02 7.20 -10.01
C VAL A 171 -32.88 7.63 -11.48
N GLU A 172 -31.98 8.57 -11.78
CA GLU A 172 -31.71 9.01 -13.16
C GLU A 172 -31.02 7.95 -14.02
N GLN A 173 -30.40 6.94 -13.40
CA GLN A 173 -29.86 5.78 -14.11
C GLN A 173 -30.94 4.77 -14.51
N TYR A 174 -32.17 4.89 -14.00
CA TYR A 174 -33.28 4.01 -14.39
C TYR A 174 -33.73 4.34 -15.81
N ASP A 175 -33.92 3.31 -16.62
CA ASP A 175 -34.43 3.42 -17.99
C ASP A 175 -35.84 4.02 -18.00
N VAL A 176 -36.71 3.60 -17.08
CA VAL A 176 -38.08 4.11 -16.97
C VAL A 176 -38.45 4.39 -15.52
N TRP A 177 -38.82 5.62 -15.21
CA TRP A 177 -39.42 5.95 -13.92
C TRP A 177 -40.68 6.79 -14.09
N GLY A 178 -41.66 6.51 -13.24
CA GLY A 178 -43.01 7.06 -13.36
C GLY A 178 -43.56 7.64 -12.07
N PHE A 179 -44.72 8.27 -12.21
CA PHE A 179 -45.52 8.77 -11.11
C PHE A 179 -46.87 8.07 -11.12
N TYR A 180 -47.33 7.67 -9.95
CA TYR A 180 -48.61 6.99 -9.76
C TYR A 180 -49.78 7.85 -10.25
N GLU A 181 -49.69 9.17 -10.06
CA GLU A 181 -50.68 10.15 -10.51
C GLU A 181 -50.70 10.30 -12.04
N GLU A 182 -49.67 9.80 -12.73
CA GLU A 182 -49.53 9.82 -14.19
C GLU A 182 -49.41 8.39 -14.76
N MET A 183 -50.13 7.44 -14.16
CA MET A 183 -50.06 6.01 -14.51
C MET A 183 -50.14 5.72 -16.02
N PRO A 184 -51.03 6.33 -16.83
CA PRO A 184 -51.07 6.07 -18.27
C PRO A 184 -49.77 6.41 -18.99
N ALA A 185 -49.08 7.48 -18.58
CA ALA A 185 -47.79 7.85 -19.17
C ALA A 185 -46.70 6.84 -18.76
N PHE A 186 -46.65 6.46 -17.49
CA PHE A 186 -45.71 5.43 -17.01
C PHE A 186 -45.92 4.08 -17.72
N LEU A 187 -47.15 3.63 -17.87
CA LEU A 187 -47.46 2.37 -18.57
C LEU A 187 -47.09 2.43 -20.05
N SER A 188 -47.21 3.59 -20.69
CA SER A 188 -46.74 3.81 -22.06
C SER A 188 -45.22 3.68 -22.15
N ASP A 189 -44.48 4.28 -21.21
CA ASP A 189 -43.02 4.22 -21.16
C ASP A 189 -42.53 2.77 -20.92
N VAL A 190 -43.17 2.05 -20.00
CA VAL A 190 -42.88 0.63 -19.72
C VAL A 190 -43.20 -0.25 -20.94
N ALA A 191 -44.35 -0.01 -21.60
CA ALA A 191 -44.74 -0.75 -22.78
C ALA A 191 -43.74 -0.56 -23.93
N ALA A 192 -43.25 0.67 -24.13
CA ALA A 192 -42.21 0.97 -25.12
C ALA A 192 -40.88 0.28 -24.80
N LEU A 193 -40.47 0.26 -23.53
CA LEU A 193 -39.25 -0.42 -23.08
C LEU A 193 -39.31 -1.94 -23.33
N ILE A 194 -40.44 -2.57 -22.99
CA ILE A 194 -40.61 -4.03 -23.07
C ILE A 194 -40.96 -4.49 -24.50
N GLY A 195 -41.46 -3.59 -25.35
CA GLY A 195 -41.96 -3.93 -26.70
C GLY A 195 -43.38 -4.50 -26.67
N LEU A 196 -44.23 -4.01 -25.76
CA LEU A 196 -45.63 -4.39 -25.61
C LEU A 196 -46.56 -3.25 -26.03
N PRO A 197 -47.83 -3.53 -26.40
CA PRO A 197 -48.82 -2.48 -26.55
C PRO A 197 -49.18 -1.86 -25.19
N ALA A 198 -49.27 -0.53 -25.14
CA ALA A 198 -49.62 0.19 -23.92
C ALA A 198 -51.06 -0.14 -23.47
N PRO A 199 -51.28 -0.58 -22.22
CA PRO A 199 -52.61 -0.88 -21.71
C PRO A 199 -53.39 0.42 -21.45
N GLN A 200 -54.68 0.46 -21.80
CA GLN A 200 -55.52 1.62 -21.49
C GLN A 200 -55.78 1.76 -19.98
N ARG A 201 -55.94 0.64 -19.28
CA ARG A 201 -56.08 0.55 -17.81
C ARG A 201 -55.52 -0.79 -17.32
N ILE A 202 -55.03 -0.81 -16.08
CA ILE A 202 -54.64 -2.03 -15.36
C ILE A 202 -55.64 -2.30 -14.23
N ASP A 203 -55.83 -3.58 -13.91
CA ASP A 203 -56.72 -4.00 -12.82
C ASP A 203 -56.18 -3.53 -11.46
N LYS A 204 -57.07 -3.12 -10.56
CA LYS A 204 -56.67 -2.79 -9.18
C LYS A 204 -56.42 -4.06 -8.39
N VAL A 205 -55.18 -4.27 -7.97
CA VAL A 205 -54.76 -5.39 -7.11
C VAL A 205 -54.45 -4.85 -5.71
N ASN A 206 -55.01 -5.47 -4.67
CA ASN A 206 -54.76 -5.15 -3.25
C ASN A 206 -54.94 -3.67 -2.87
N ALA A 207 -56.06 -3.08 -3.30
CA ALA A 207 -56.45 -1.75 -2.87
C ALA A 207 -56.74 -1.70 -1.36
N THR A 208 -56.35 -0.61 -0.70
CA THR A 208 -56.69 -0.36 0.71
C THR A 208 -58.21 -0.22 0.86
N ARG A 209 -58.84 -1.01 1.74
CA ARG A 209 -60.31 -1.15 1.87
C ARG A 209 -60.99 0.16 2.24
N VAL A 210 -60.45 0.86 3.23
CA VAL A 210 -60.90 2.19 3.68
C VAL A 210 -59.65 3.03 3.91
N ARG A 211 -59.57 4.22 3.29
CA ARG A 211 -58.49 5.17 3.55
C ARG A 211 -59.01 6.60 3.46
N PRO A 212 -58.59 7.50 4.35
CA PRO A 212 -58.82 8.93 4.17
C PRO A 212 -57.96 9.47 3.03
N ASP A 213 -58.47 10.47 2.32
CA ASP A 213 -57.64 11.30 1.45
C ASP A 213 -56.69 12.16 2.31
N VAL A 214 -55.63 12.68 1.69
CA VAL A 214 -54.67 13.58 2.34
C VAL A 214 -55.39 14.75 3.05
N GLY A 215 -56.47 15.28 2.48
CA GLY A 215 -57.28 16.34 3.10
C GLY A 215 -58.16 15.92 4.30
N GLN A 216 -58.28 14.62 4.58
CA GLN A 216 -59.20 14.06 5.58
C GLN A 216 -58.49 13.53 6.84
N ILE A 217 -57.14 13.55 6.88
CA ILE A 217 -56.38 13.18 8.08
C ILE A 217 -56.32 14.35 9.08
N THR A 218 -56.01 14.05 10.34
CA THR A 218 -55.83 15.09 11.36
C THR A 218 -54.63 15.99 11.01
N PRO A 219 -54.68 17.30 11.36
CA PRO A 219 -53.54 18.20 11.18
C PRO A 219 -52.26 17.69 11.85
N SER A 220 -52.39 17.03 13.00
CA SER A 220 -51.29 16.40 13.74
C SER A 220 -50.58 15.32 12.92
N LEU A 221 -51.34 14.36 12.41
CA LEU A 221 -50.82 13.25 11.62
C LEU A 221 -50.17 13.75 10.34
N ARG A 222 -50.77 14.74 9.67
CA ARG A 222 -50.18 15.40 8.51
C ARG A 222 -48.80 15.97 8.83
N LYS A 223 -48.70 16.78 9.89
CA LYS A 223 -47.44 17.43 10.29
C LYS A 223 -46.36 16.40 10.64
N HIS A 224 -46.72 15.31 11.32
CA HIS A 224 -45.80 14.20 11.61
C HIS A 224 -45.27 13.54 10.33
N LEU A 225 -46.16 13.24 9.37
CA LEU A 225 -45.77 12.64 8.10
C LEU A 225 -44.89 13.58 7.27
N GLU A 226 -45.22 14.87 7.21
CA GLU A 226 -44.41 15.90 6.52
C GLU A 226 -43.02 16.03 7.15
N THR A 227 -42.94 16.00 8.48
CA THR A 227 -41.66 16.10 9.21
C THR A 227 -40.76 14.87 8.96
N LEU A 228 -41.33 13.67 8.99
CA LEU A 228 -40.60 12.42 8.73
C LEU A 228 -40.20 12.26 7.26
N ASN A 229 -41.00 12.79 6.32
CA ASN A 229 -40.81 12.62 4.88
C ASN A 229 -40.28 13.88 4.19
N ALA A 230 -39.66 14.81 4.93
CA ALA A 230 -39.22 16.08 4.35
C ALA A 230 -38.19 15.90 3.21
N LEU A 231 -37.32 14.89 3.29
CA LEU A 231 -36.36 14.61 2.22
C LEU A 231 -37.07 14.02 1.00
N ASP A 232 -38.01 13.10 1.21
CA ASP A 232 -38.82 12.53 0.13
C ASP A 232 -39.71 13.57 -0.56
N ILE A 233 -40.28 14.53 0.20
CA ILE A 233 -41.05 15.64 -0.37
C ILE A 233 -40.19 16.46 -1.32
N GLU A 234 -38.99 16.85 -0.86
CA GLU A 234 -38.08 17.65 -1.66
C GLU A 234 -37.57 16.87 -2.88
N PHE A 235 -37.15 15.62 -2.68
CA PHE A 235 -36.75 14.70 -3.75
C PHE A 235 -37.85 14.54 -4.80
N TYR A 236 -39.10 14.30 -4.37
CA TYR A 236 -40.24 14.13 -5.27
C TYR A 236 -40.55 15.40 -6.06
N ARG A 237 -40.50 16.57 -5.40
CA ARG A 237 -40.68 17.88 -6.05
C ARG A 237 -39.64 18.10 -7.15
N VAL A 238 -38.35 17.91 -6.84
CA VAL A 238 -37.25 18.06 -7.80
C VAL A 238 -37.40 17.09 -8.97
N LEU A 239 -37.76 15.83 -8.71
CA LEU A 239 -37.94 14.82 -9.75
C LEU A 239 -39.12 15.14 -10.68
N ARG A 240 -40.24 15.67 -10.14
CA ARG A 240 -41.39 16.14 -10.94
C ARG A 240 -40.99 17.29 -11.85
N GLU A 241 -40.27 18.28 -11.33
CA GLU A 241 -39.79 19.43 -12.11
C GLU A 241 -38.84 19.00 -13.24
N ARG A 242 -37.93 18.05 -12.97
CA ARG A 242 -37.04 17.47 -14.00
C ARG A 242 -37.84 16.76 -15.09
N ARG A 243 -38.81 15.90 -14.73
CA ARG A 243 -39.65 15.18 -15.70
C ARG A 243 -40.42 16.15 -16.62
N GLN A 244 -40.92 17.25 -16.08
CA GLN A 244 -41.65 18.25 -16.87
C GLN A 244 -40.74 18.95 -17.90
N ARG A 245 -39.47 19.22 -17.55
CA ARG A 245 -38.49 19.82 -18.47
C ARG A 245 -38.06 18.84 -19.58
N GLU A 246 -37.94 17.55 -19.25
CA GLU A 246 -37.43 16.52 -20.17
C GLU A 246 -38.47 15.92 -21.13
N ARG A 247 -39.78 16.10 -20.88
CA ARG A 247 -40.87 15.58 -21.71
C ARG A 247 -40.78 15.95 -23.20
N ALA A 248 -39.97 16.95 -23.58
CA ALA A 248 -39.77 17.34 -24.97
C ALA A 248 -38.64 16.58 -25.71
N HIS A 249 -37.76 15.84 -25.01
CA HIS A 249 -36.52 15.30 -25.61
C HIS A 249 -36.22 13.82 -25.32
N ARG A 250 -36.99 13.14 -24.45
CA ARG A 250 -36.73 11.73 -24.12
C ARG A 250 -37.36 10.80 -25.16
N THR A 251 -36.51 10.17 -25.99
CA THR A 251 -36.92 9.06 -26.86
C THR A 251 -36.53 7.76 -26.15
N ILE A 252 -37.49 6.97 -25.71
CA ILE A 252 -37.21 5.61 -25.20
C ILE A 252 -36.86 4.77 -26.43
N ALA A 253 -35.62 4.26 -26.48
CA ALA A 253 -35.20 3.38 -27.55
C ALA A 253 -36.02 2.09 -27.45
N ALA A 254 -36.89 1.85 -28.45
CA ALA A 254 -37.63 0.61 -28.54
C ALA A 254 -36.65 -0.57 -28.70
N ALA A 255 -36.98 -1.71 -28.09
CA ALA A 255 -36.24 -2.94 -28.33
C ALA A 255 -36.28 -3.28 -29.84
N PRO A 256 -35.17 -3.78 -30.44
CA PRO A 256 -35.16 -4.20 -31.84
C PRO A 256 -36.22 -5.26 -32.13
N GLU A 257 -36.93 -5.17 -33.26
CA GLU A 257 -38.01 -6.09 -33.66
C GLU A 257 -37.60 -7.58 -33.73
N GLU A 258 -36.29 -7.87 -33.79
CA GLU A 258 -35.73 -9.22 -33.98
C GLU A 258 -35.33 -9.96 -32.69
N VAL A 259 -35.50 -9.38 -31.49
CA VAL A 259 -35.14 -10.13 -30.26
C VAL A 259 -36.16 -11.24 -30.03
N ALA A 260 -35.71 -12.48 -30.15
CA ALA A 260 -36.49 -13.69 -29.89
C ALA A 260 -37.12 -13.62 -28.49
N ARG A 261 -38.38 -13.17 -28.50
CA ARG A 261 -39.42 -13.11 -27.46
C ARG A 261 -39.10 -13.91 -26.20
N TRP A 262 -38.81 -13.20 -25.10
CA TRP A 262 -39.02 -13.61 -23.70
C TRP A 262 -39.48 -15.08 -23.52
N GLN A 263 -38.54 -16.04 -23.55
CA GLN A 263 -38.84 -17.48 -23.40
C GLN A 263 -38.45 -17.97 -22.00
N PRO A 264 -39.21 -18.90 -21.40
CA PRO A 264 -38.78 -19.60 -20.19
C PRO A 264 -37.45 -20.33 -20.42
N TYR A 265 -36.57 -20.31 -19.41
CA TYR A 265 -35.32 -21.06 -19.44
C TYR A 265 -35.57 -22.57 -19.24
N GLU A 266 -35.08 -23.42 -20.15
CA GLU A 266 -35.07 -24.87 -19.99
C GLU A 266 -33.71 -25.35 -19.43
N PRO A 267 -33.66 -25.99 -18.25
CA PRO A 267 -32.41 -26.49 -17.67
C PRO A 267 -31.89 -27.73 -18.44
N VAL A 268 -30.59 -27.72 -18.77
CA VAL A 268 -29.89 -28.88 -19.34
C VAL A 268 -29.54 -29.87 -18.21
N THR A 269 -29.72 -31.17 -18.45
CA THR A 269 -29.42 -32.23 -17.47
C THR A 269 -27.92 -32.52 -17.38
N SER A 270 -27.39 -32.63 -16.15
CA SER A 270 -25.97 -32.89 -15.84
C SER A 270 -25.45 -34.19 -16.47
N ARG A 271 -24.28 -34.12 -17.12
CA ARG A 271 -23.55 -35.27 -17.69
C ARG A 271 -22.04 -34.98 -17.67
N ALA A 272 -21.23 -35.93 -17.21
CA ALA A 272 -19.79 -35.93 -17.47
C ALA A 272 -19.47 -36.96 -18.55
N TYR A 273 -18.69 -36.56 -19.56
CA TYR A 273 -18.40 -37.40 -20.72
C TYR A 273 -17.05 -37.02 -21.32
N SER A 274 -16.29 -38.01 -21.80
CA SER A 274 -15.05 -37.81 -22.57
C SER A 274 -14.87 -38.97 -23.54
N MET A 275 -14.51 -38.65 -24.78
CA MET A 275 -14.11 -39.62 -25.79
C MET A 275 -12.69 -40.15 -25.50
N PRO A 276 -12.34 -41.39 -25.89
CA PRO A 276 -11.01 -41.97 -25.65
C PRO A 276 -9.85 -41.19 -26.28
N GLU A 277 -10.13 -40.54 -27.41
CA GLU A 277 -9.17 -39.73 -28.18
C GLU A 277 -8.93 -38.33 -27.58
N PHE A 278 -9.61 -37.98 -26.49
CA PHE A 278 -9.47 -36.72 -25.79
C PHE A 278 -9.05 -36.95 -24.33
N SER A 279 -8.13 -36.13 -23.82
CA SER A 279 -7.74 -36.15 -22.42
C SER A 279 -7.56 -34.74 -21.88
N LEU A 280 -8.31 -34.37 -20.85
CA LEU A 280 -8.05 -33.15 -20.08
C LEU A 280 -6.83 -33.39 -19.17
N VAL A 281 -5.76 -32.63 -19.37
CA VAL A 281 -4.52 -32.72 -18.58
C VAL A 281 -4.64 -31.86 -17.32
N SER A 282 -5.09 -30.61 -17.46
CA SER A 282 -5.33 -29.72 -16.32
C SER A 282 -6.30 -28.60 -16.67
N ALA A 283 -7.02 -28.10 -15.66
CA ALA A 283 -7.75 -26.85 -15.73
C ALA A 283 -7.46 -26.04 -14.48
N THR A 284 -6.88 -24.85 -14.64
CA THR A 284 -6.44 -24.00 -13.52
C THR A 284 -6.87 -22.56 -13.73
N LEU A 285 -7.04 -21.83 -12.63
CA LEU A 285 -7.25 -20.38 -12.63
C LEU A 285 -6.03 -19.70 -11.98
N GLU A 286 -5.40 -18.77 -12.69
CA GLU A 286 -4.21 -18.07 -12.18
C GLU A 286 -4.57 -16.95 -11.21
N GLY A 287 -3.90 -16.88 -10.05
CA GLY A 287 -4.04 -15.76 -9.11
C GLY A 287 -4.71 -16.08 -7.77
N GLY A 288 -4.89 -17.36 -7.43
CA GLY A 288 -5.51 -17.81 -6.18
C GLY A 288 -6.97 -18.22 -6.36
N ASP A 289 -7.71 -18.33 -5.26
CA ASP A 289 -9.14 -18.69 -5.25
C ASP A 289 -10.07 -17.49 -5.09
N THR A 290 -9.55 -16.32 -4.68
CA THR A 290 -10.35 -15.11 -4.39
C THR A 290 -9.96 -13.95 -5.30
N TYR A 291 -10.95 -13.37 -5.98
CA TYR A 291 -10.77 -12.30 -6.97
C TYR A 291 -11.64 -11.09 -6.62
N SER A 292 -11.12 -9.89 -6.86
CA SER A 292 -11.92 -8.68 -6.72
C SER A 292 -12.86 -8.49 -7.92
N HIS A 293 -14.04 -7.93 -7.69
CA HIS A 293 -14.95 -7.56 -8.78
C HIS A 293 -14.23 -6.67 -9.82
N GLY A 294 -14.33 -7.02 -11.09
CA GLY A 294 -13.62 -6.36 -12.20
C GLY A 294 -12.20 -6.86 -12.47
N GLN A 295 -11.61 -7.67 -11.59
CA GLN A 295 -10.32 -8.31 -11.84
C GLN A 295 -10.40 -9.31 -13.00
N ILE A 296 -9.34 -9.49 -13.77
CA ILE A 296 -9.30 -10.47 -14.85
C ILE A 296 -9.03 -11.87 -14.29
N LEU A 297 -9.98 -12.77 -14.47
CA LEU A 297 -9.86 -14.22 -14.33
C LEU A 297 -9.10 -14.78 -15.53
N ARG A 298 -8.08 -15.61 -15.27
CA ARG A 298 -7.25 -16.24 -16.30
C ARG A 298 -7.30 -17.75 -16.16
N PHE A 299 -8.16 -18.39 -16.93
CA PHE A 299 -8.23 -19.85 -16.96
C PHE A 299 -7.20 -20.39 -17.94
N ALA A 300 -6.45 -21.41 -17.52
CA ALA A 300 -5.54 -22.19 -18.36
C ALA A 300 -6.04 -23.63 -18.41
N ILE A 301 -6.35 -24.10 -19.61
CA ILE A 301 -6.85 -25.44 -19.87
C ILE A 301 -5.83 -26.16 -20.74
N VAL A 302 -5.22 -27.21 -20.19
CA VAL A 302 -4.30 -28.08 -20.92
C VAL A 302 -5.04 -29.37 -21.24
N PHE A 303 -5.05 -29.74 -22.51
CA PHE A 303 -5.71 -30.96 -23.00
C PHE A 303 -4.90 -31.60 -24.13
N SER A 304 -5.08 -32.90 -24.32
CA SER A 304 -4.44 -33.69 -25.36
C SER A 304 -5.50 -34.28 -26.28
N ILE A 305 -5.23 -34.25 -27.58
CA ILE A 305 -6.05 -34.89 -28.60
C ILE A 305 -5.17 -35.90 -29.36
N ASP A 306 -5.63 -37.15 -29.47
CA ASP A 306 -4.95 -38.23 -30.20
C ASP A 306 -5.58 -38.48 -31.59
N ALA A 307 -6.02 -37.40 -32.23
CA ALA A 307 -6.59 -37.39 -33.57
C ALA A 307 -6.43 -35.99 -34.19
N ASP A 308 -6.45 -35.92 -35.52
CA ASP A 308 -6.48 -34.64 -36.23
C ASP A 308 -7.92 -34.10 -36.24
N VAL A 309 -8.10 -32.83 -35.87
CA VAL A 309 -9.39 -32.15 -35.69
C VAL A 309 -9.51 -30.99 -36.68
N ALA A 310 -10.53 -31.03 -37.53
CA ALA A 310 -10.73 -30.03 -38.59
C ALA A 310 -11.07 -28.66 -38.00
N GLU A 311 -12.00 -28.63 -37.05
CA GLU A 311 -12.31 -27.44 -36.26
C GLU A 311 -12.75 -27.83 -34.84
N LEU A 312 -12.12 -27.21 -33.85
CA LEU A 312 -12.35 -27.47 -32.44
C LEU A 312 -13.22 -26.36 -31.82
N GLY A 313 -14.37 -26.75 -31.29
CA GLY A 313 -15.20 -25.94 -30.41
C GLY A 313 -14.74 -26.08 -28.97
N ILE A 314 -14.51 -24.95 -28.28
CA ILE A 314 -14.30 -24.92 -26.84
C ILE A 314 -15.27 -23.91 -26.23
N GLY A 315 -16.03 -24.37 -25.24
CA GLY A 315 -16.93 -23.58 -24.42
C GLY A 315 -16.43 -23.47 -22.98
N ILE A 316 -16.68 -22.31 -22.37
CA ILE A 316 -16.59 -22.10 -20.93
C ILE A 316 -17.99 -21.85 -20.38
N GLN A 317 -18.27 -22.44 -19.23
CA GLN A 317 -19.50 -22.24 -18.47
C GLN A 317 -19.12 -21.90 -17.03
N ILE A 318 -19.86 -21.01 -16.39
CA ILE A 318 -19.68 -20.66 -14.98
C ILE A 318 -21.01 -20.85 -14.29
N MET A 319 -21.00 -21.62 -13.21
CA MET A 319 -22.14 -21.76 -12.29
C MET A 319 -21.89 -20.98 -11.01
N ASP A 320 -22.97 -20.54 -10.37
CA ASP A 320 -22.94 -20.00 -9.02
C ASP A 320 -23.02 -21.09 -7.95
N GLY A 321 -22.88 -20.70 -6.69
CA GLY A 321 -22.97 -21.61 -5.53
C GLY A 321 -24.35 -22.24 -5.30
N ASP A 322 -25.39 -21.79 -6.01
CA ASP A 322 -26.73 -22.40 -5.99
C ASP A 322 -26.93 -23.35 -7.20
N GLU A 323 -25.85 -23.71 -7.89
CA GLU A 323 -25.78 -24.58 -9.07
C GLU A 323 -26.50 -24.03 -10.31
N ARG A 324 -26.68 -22.71 -10.40
CA ARG A 324 -27.30 -22.05 -11.56
C ARG A 324 -26.25 -21.56 -12.54
N TRP A 325 -26.55 -21.63 -13.84
CA TRP A 325 -25.69 -21.07 -14.88
C TRP A 325 -25.62 -19.54 -14.79
N ALA A 326 -24.47 -19.03 -14.38
CA ALA A 326 -24.20 -17.60 -14.26
C ALA A 326 -23.66 -17.00 -15.57
N PHE A 327 -22.92 -17.78 -16.36
CA PHE A 327 -22.32 -17.33 -17.61
C PHE A 327 -21.95 -18.50 -18.52
N GLY A 328 -22.01 -18.29 -19.84
CA GLY A 328 -21.51 -19.24 -20.84
C GLY A 328 -20.97 -18.51 -22.07
N SER A 329 -19.88 -18.99 -22.63
CA SER A 329 -19.33 -18.49 -23.90
C SER A 329 -18.55 -19.59 -24.61
N SER A 330 -18.23 -19.38 -25.88
CA SER A 330 -17.41 -20.31 -26.67
C SER A 330 -16.53 -19.54 -27.65
N ASN A 331 -15.51 -20.20 -28.16
CA ASN A 331 -14.68 -19.64 -29.23
C ASN A 331 -15.52 -19.27 -30.47
N SER A 332 -16.57 -20.04 -30.79
CA SER A 332 -17.54 -19.70 -31.85
C SER A 332 -18.33 -18.42 -31.54
N LEU A 333 -18.85 -18.26 -30.31
CA LEU A 333 -19.55 -17.02 -29.90
C LEU A 333 -18.62 -15.79 -29.89
N LEU A 334 -17.33 -16.01 -29.71
CA LEU A 334 -16.29 -14.97 -29.78
C LEU A 334 -15.77 -14.73 -31.21
N ASN A 335 -16.30 -15.43 -32.23
CA ASN A 335 -15.83 -15.40 -33.61
C ASN A 335 -14.31 -15.68 -33.73
N ARG A 336 -13.81 -16.67 -32.99
CA ARG A 336 -12.41 -17.12 -33.01
C ARG A 336 -12.32 -18.63 -33.27
N PRO A 337 -12.49 -19.07 -34.53
CA PRO A 337 -12.44 -20.50 -34.86
C PRO A 337 -11.04 -21.07 -34.63
N LEU A 338 -10.98 -22.34 -34.23
CA LEU A 338 -9.73 -23.10 -34.06
C LEU A 338 -9.74 -24.22 -35.09
N VAL A 339 -8.93 -24.11 -36.14
CA VAL A 339 -8.97 -25.00 -37.30
C VAL A 339 -7.65 -25.73 -37.52
N GLY A 340 -7.72 -26.94 -38.06
CA GLY A 340 -6.55 -27.73 -38.48
C GLY A 340 -5.63 -28.15 -37.34
N LEU A 341 -6.20 -28.60 -36.22
CA LEU A 341 -5.41 -29.12 -35.11
C LEU A 341 -4.94 -30.54 -35.45
N THR A 342 -3.69 -30.83 -35.14
CA THR A 342 -3.10 -32.16 -35.32
C THR A 342 -3.04 -32.87 -33.96
N ARG A 343 -2.75 -34.17 -33.95
CA ARG A 343 -2.51 -34.87 -32.68
C ARG A 343 -1.47 -34.13 -31.83
N GLY A 344 -1.76 -33.94 -30.55
CA GLY A 344 -0.85 -33.24 -29.63
C GLY A 344 -1.52 -32.68 -28.38
N THR A 345 -0.69 -32.05 -27.55
CA THR A 345 -1.11 -31.39 -26.31
C THR A 345 -1.17 -29.88 -26.52
N TYR A 346 -2.29 -29.29 -26.12
CA TYR A 346 -2.62 -27.88 -26.32
C TYR A 346 -2.88 -27.20 -24.98
N CYS A 347 -2.57 -25.91 -24.92
CA CYS A 347 -2.94 -25.04 -23.79
C CYS A 347 -3.81 -23.90 -24.32
N MET A 348 -5.05 -23.84 -23.83
CA MET A 348 -6.01 -22.78 -24.13
C MET A 348 -6.14 -21.84 -22.94
N ARG A 349 -6.32 -20.55 -23.21
CA ARG A 349 -6.54 -19.54 -22.17
C ARG A 349 -7.82 -18.75 -22.38
N TYR A 350 -8.66 -18.68 -21.34
CA TYR A 350 -9.77 -17.73 -21.27
C TYR A 350 -9.43 -16.57 -20.35
N TYR A 351 -9.78 -15.37 -20.80
CA TYR A 351 -9.67 -14.13 -20.03
C TYR A 351 -11.08 -13.58 -19.81
N LEU A 352 -11.54 -13.54 -18.57
CA LEU A 352 -12.85 -12.99 -18.21
C LEU A 352 -12.68 -11.90 -17.16
N ALA A 353 -13.42 -10.79 -17.29
CA ALA A 353 -13.53 -9.86 -16.17
C ALA A 353 -14.48 -10.46 -15.12
N ALA A 354 -14.10 -10.44 -13.84
CA ALA A 354 -14.88 -10.90 -12.70
C ALA A 354 -16.03 -9.93 -12.37
N ASN A 355 -16.85 -9.60 -13.37
CA ASN A 355 -18.03 -8.76 -13.21
C ASN A 355 -19.23 -9.58 -12.69
N LEU A 356 -18.96 -10.40 -11.67
CA LEU A 356 -19.93 -11.30 -11.04
C LEU A 356 -20.36 -10.78 -9.65
N PRO A 357 -21.53 -11.19 -9.14
CA PRO A 357 -21.93 -11.04 -7.75
C PRO A 357 -20.86 -11.46 -6.72
N ASP A 358 -20.86 -10.85 -5.53
CA ASP A 358 -20.06 -11.35 -4.40
C ASP A 358 -20.54 -12.79 -4.08
N GLY A 359 -19.62 -13.76 -4.02
CA GLY A 359 -19.98 -15.17 -3.80
C GLY A 359 -19.04 -16.19 -4.44
N GLN A 360 -19.43 -17.46 -4.32
CA GLN A 360 -18.70 -18.62 -4.85
C GLN A 360 -19.23 -19.05 -6.22
N TYR A 361 -18.32 -19.49 -7.08
CA TYR A 361 -18.57 -19.92 -8.44
C TYR A 361 -17.73 -21.14 -8.81
N VAL A 362 -18.15 -21.88 -9.82
CA VAL A 362 -17.38 -23.00 -10.39
C VAL A 362 -17.43 -22.92 -11.91
N ALA A 363 -16.27 -22.98 -12.56
CA ALA A 363 -16.17 -23.05 -14.01
C ALA A 363 -16.13 -24.50 -14.53
N GLY A 364 -16.84 -24.72 -15.64
CA GLY A 364 -16.86 -25.94 -16.45
C GLY A 364 -16.45 -25.67 -17.89
N PHE A 365 -16.11 -26.73 -18.63
CA PHE A 365 -15.61 -26.66 -19.99
C PHE A 365 -16.22 -27.72 -20.89
N VAL A 366 -16.52 -27.33 -22.13
CA VAL A 366 -17.09 -28.22 -23.16
C VAL A 366 -16.18 -28.20 -24.37
N PHE A 367 -15.92 -29.38 -24.95
CA PHE A 367 -15.07 -29.58 -26.11
C PHE A 367 -15.87 -30.31 -27.17
N SER A 368 -15.87 -29.78 -28.40
CA SER A 368 -16.54 -30.39 -29.54
C SER A 368 -15.69 -30.29 -30.80
N ASP A 369 -15.98 -31.14 -31.76
CA ASP A 369 -15.29 -31.18 -33.05
C ASP A 369 -16.33 -31.31 -34.17
N SER A 370 -16.13 -30.58 -35.26
CA SER A 370 -16.92 -30.66 -36.48
C SER A 370 -16.26 -31.58 -37.51
N ARG A 371 -16.45 -32.90 -37.33
CA ARG A 371 -16.19 -33.91 -38.37
C ARG A 371 -17.47 -34.15 -39.18
N ASP A 372 -17.35 -34.24 -40.51
CA ASP A 372 -18.44 -34.60 -41.44
C ASP A 372 -19.71 -33.72 -41.33
N GLU A 373 -19.55 -32.39 -41.24
CA GLU A 373 -20.67 -31.42 -41.10
C GLU A 373 -21.57 -31.65 -39.87
N ARG A 374 -21.12 -32.44 -38.88
CA ARG A 374 -21.81 -32.68 -37.61
C ARG A 374 -20.93 -32.28 -36.43
N THR A 375 -21.51 -31.59 -35.45
CA THR A 375 -20.83 -31.26 -34.19
C THR A 375 -20.88 -32.46 -33.26
N ASN A 376 -19.72 -33.05 -32.98
CA ASN A 376 -19.56 -34.16 -32.04
C ASN A 376 -18.96 -33.64 -30.73
N GLU A 377 -19.57 -33.95 -29.58
CA GLU A 377 -18.97 -33.65 -28.27
C GLU A 377 -17.77 -34.56 -28.02
N LEU A 378 -16.60 -33.96 -27.79
CA LEU A 378 -15.38 -34.68 -27.40
C LEU A 378 -15.32 -34.87 -25.90
N ALA A 379 -15.64 -33.83 -25.12
CA ALA A 379 -15.68 -33.90 -23.67
C ALA A 379 -16.56 -32.81 -23.07
N TYR A 380 -17.15 -33.10 -21.92
CA TYR A 380 -17.96 -32.18 -21.14
C TYR A 380 -17.61 -32.33 -19.65
N TYR A 381 -17.21 -31.22 -19.05
CA TYR A 381 -16.87 -31.14 -17.64
C TYR A 381 -17.64 -29.99 -16.99
N GLU A 382 -18.62 -30.33 -16.17
CA GLU A 382 -19.54 -29.35 -15.58
C GLU A 382 -18.89 -28.49 -14.48
N LYS A 383 -18.16 -29.14 -13.55
CA LYS A 383 -17.58 -28.51 -12.35
C LYS A 383 -16.10 -28.86 -12.26
N LEU A 384 -15.22 -27.93 -12.64
CA LEU A 384 -13.77 -28.15 -12.58
C LEU A 384 -13.03 -27.15 -11.69
N VAL A 385 -13.27 -25.85 -11.88
CA VAL A 385 -12.42 -24.82 -11.26
C VAL A 385 -13.27 -23.92 -10.36
N PRO A 386 -13.24 -24.12 -9.03
CA PRO A 386 -13.94 -23.25 -8.09
C PRO A 386 -13.18 -21.93 -7.89
N PHE A 387 -13.92 -20.84 -7.66
CA PHE A 387 -13.37 -19.53 -7.30
C PHE A 387 -14.41 -18.65 -6.58
N GLN A 388 -13.94 -17.61 -5.90
CA GLN A 388 -14.74 -16.62 -5.19
C GLN A 388 -14.51 -15.23 -5.79
N VAL A 389 -15.59 -14.48 -5.95
CA VAL A 389 -15.53 -13.05 -6.29
C VAL A 389 -15.94 -12.25 -5.06
N ALA A 390 -15.09 -11.32 -4.64
CA ALA A 390 -15.34 -10.38 -3.55
C ALA A 390 -15.51 -8.97 -4.10
N MET A 391 -16.48 -8.22 -3.59
CA MET A 391 -16.58 -6.79 -3.89
C MET A 391 -15.86 -5.96 -2.82
N PRO A 392 -14.87 -5.14 -3.20
CA PRO A 392 -14.27 -4.18 -2.29
C PRO A 392 -15.33 -3.21 -1.79
N ARG A 393 -15.49 -3.11 -0.47
CA ARG A 393 -16.34 -2.08 0.15
C ARG A 393 -15.45 -0.91 0.54
N ALA A 394 -15.84 0.31 0.18
CA ALA A 394 -15.10 1.50 0.55
C ALA A 394 -15.04 1.62 2.08
N ALA A 395 -13.84 1.48 2.65
CA ALA A 395 -13.60 1.81 4.04
C ALA A 395 -13.57 3.34 4.20
N PRO A 396 -14.07 3.89 5.32
CA PRO A 396 -13.99 5.33 5.56
C PRO A 396 -12.53 5.80 5.59
N SER A 397 -12.19 6.76 4.72
CA SER A 397 -10.88 7.41 4.65
C SER A 397 -10.99 8.92 4.87
N VAL A 398 -9.89 9.57 5.25
CA VAL A 398 -9.79 11.04 5.40
C VAL A 398 -8.76 11.56 4.39
N GLY A 399 -9.09 12.64 3.67
CA GLY A 399 -8.23 13.25 2.66
C GLY A 399 -8.94 13.41 1.31
N TYR A 400 -8.24 13.98 0.33
CA TYR A 400 -8.79 14.20 -1.02
C TYR A 400 -8.80 12.93 -1.90
N MET A 401 -8.20 11.83 -1.41
CA MET A 401 -8.07 10.55 -2.11
C MET A 401 -8.52 9.42 -1.19
N SER A 402 -9.24 8.44 -1.76
CA SER A 402 -9.59 7.19 -1.07
C SER A 402 -8.71 6.06 -1.61
N LEU A 403 -7.95 5.42 -0.74
CA LEU A 403 -7.02 4.34 -1.07
C LEU A 403 -7.40 3.09 -0.27
N PRO A 404 -7.28 1.87 -0.82
CA PRO A 404 -7.43 0.64 -0.06
C PRO A 404 -6.27 0.53 0.94
N VAL A 405 -6.58 0.25 2.21
CA VAL A 405 -5.57 0.15 3.28
C VAL A 405 -5.88 -1.04 4.18
N ASP A 406 -4.81 -1.67 4.67
CA ASP A 406 -4.83 -2.70 5.70
C ASP A 406 -3.85 -2.30 6.82
N PHE A 407 -4.00 -2.84 8.02
CA PHE A 407 -3.19 -2.47 9.17
C PHE A 407 -2.85 -3.68 10.05
N ASP A 408 -1.57 -3.77 10.45
CA ASP A 408 -1.08 -4.72 11.43
C ASP A 408 -0.28 -4.00 12.53
N CYS A 409 -0.36 -4.52 13.75
CA CYS A 409 0.36 -4.00 14.91
C CYS A 409 0.91 -5.14 15.74
N GLN A 410 2.22 -5.18 15.90
CA GLN A 410 2.91 -6.23 16.64
C GLN A 410 3.83 -5.63 17.71
N ARG A 411 3.89 -6.29 18.87
CA ARG A 411 4.80 -5.94 19.94
C ARG A 411 6.20 -6.47 19.61
N VAL A 412 7.13 -5.57 19.31
CA VAL A 412 8.51 -5.93 18.91
C VAL A 412 9.43 -6.19 20.12
N GLY A 413 9.07 -5.69 21.31
CA GLY A 413 9.83 -5.93 22.54
C GLY A 413 9.32 -5.15 23.77
N ASP A 414 10.08 -5.23 24.86
CA ASP A 414 9.77 -4.57 26.14
C ASP A 414 10.48 -3.22 26.32
N VAL A 415 11.48 -2.91 25.50
CA VAL A 415 12.28 -1.69 25.62
C VAL A 415 11.43 -0.47 25.25
N VAL A 416 11.40 0.52 26.13
CA VAL A 416 10.66 1.78 25.95
C VAL A 416 11.64 2.93 25.75
N SER A 417 11.41 3.72 24.71
CA SER A 417 12.13 4.98 24.50
C SER A 417 11.68 6.00 25.56
N VAL A 418 12.50 6.20 26.60
CA VAL A 418 12.27 7.20 27.66
C VAL A 418 13.47 8.14 27.76
N THR A 419 13.28 9.32 28.35
CA THR A 419 14.38 10.28 28.60
C THR A 419 15.54 9.61 29.33
N LEU A 420 16.77 9.84 28.87
CA LEU A 420 17.97 9.35 29.52
C LEU A 420 18.14 10.02 30.88
N ARG A 421 18.24 9.22 31.94
CA ARG A 421 18.45 9.71 33.32
C ARG A 421 19.66 9.07 33.98
N ASP A 422 20.01 7.87 33.52
CA ASP A 422 21.21 7.13 33.90
C ASP A 422 22.00 6.85 32.62
N THR A 423 23.15 7.50 32.50
CA THR A 423 24.07 7.31 31.37
C THR A 423 25.43 6.83 31.84
N ALA A 424 25.49 6.17 33.01
CA ALA A 424 26.74 5.58 33.49
C ALA A 424 27.37 4.70 32.39
N GLY A 425 28.66 4.89 32.16
CA GLY A 425 29.32 4.36 30.98
C GLY A 425 30.64 5.07 30.75
N ARG A 426 31.37 4.65 29.72
CA ARG A 426 32.61 5.31 29.35
C ARG A 426 32.89 5.24 27.86
N LEU A 427 33.62 6.23 27.37
CA LEU A 427 34.26 6.19 26.07
C LEU A 427 35.77 6.02 26.28
N GLN A 428 36.36 5.00 25.66
CA GLN A 428 37.80 4.71 25.81
C GLN A 428 38.44 4.36 24.47
N THR A 429 39.75 4.47 24.37
CA THR A 429 40.51 4.05 23.18
C THR A 429 41.82 3.40 23.61
N GLU A 430 42.23 2.38 22.86
CA GLU A 430 43.57 1.78 22.96
C GLU A 430 44.51 2.29 21.85
N ALA A 431 44.03 3.22 21.01
CA ALA A 431 44.79 3.84 19.95
C ALA A 431 46.03 4.56 20.51
N VAL A 432 47.19 4.28 19.90
CA VAL A 432 48.38 5.11 20.09
C VAL A 432 48.31 6.22 19.05
N LEU A 433 48.45 7.46 19.49
CA LEU A 433 48.49 8.62 18.60
C LEU A 433 49.52 9.61 19.14
N GLY A 434 50.47 10.00 18.29
CA GLY A 434 51.53 10.94 18.62
C GLY A 434 51.10 12.40 18.48
N GLN A 435 52.08 13.23 18.17
CA GLN A 435 51.88 14.66 17.88
C GLN A 435 50.95 14.85 16.68
N LEU A 436 50.14 15.91 16.74
CA LEU A 436 49.22 16.29 15.68
C LEU A 436 49.75 17.50 14.93
N THR A 437 49.35 17.64 13.67
CA THR A 437 49.57 18.84 12.87
C THR A 437 48.32 19.72 12.89
N VAL A 438 48.48 21.04 12.78
CA VAL A 438 47.35 21.98 12.67
C VAL A 438 46.35 21.54 11.59
N GLY A 439 45.07 21.44 11.94
CA GLY A 439 43.99 21.03 11.04
C GLY A 439 44.03 19.56 10.57
N GLU A 440 44.92 18.73 11.12
CA GLU A 440 45.01 17.31 10.78
C GLU A 440 43.69 16.58 11.07
N THR A 441 43.26 15.73 10.14
CA THR A 441 42.05 14.91 10.27
C THR A 441 42.42 13.44 10.40
N PHE A 442 41.85 12.75 11.38
CA PHE A 442 42.10 11.32 11.62
C PHE A 442 40.85 10.62 12.17
N ASP A 443 40.74 9.31 11.96
CA ASP A 443 39.68 8.46 12.54
C ASP A 443 40.20 7.75 13.79
N LEU A 444 39.71 8.17 14.96
CA LEU A 444 40.04 7.58 16.25
C LEU A 444 39.13 6.39 16.55
N PRO A 445 39.64 5.15 16.65
CA PRO A 445 38.82 4.03 17.08
C PRO A 445 38.53 4.15 18.57
N VAL A 446 37.26 4.15 18.95
CA VAL A 446 36.79 4.26 20.33
C VAL A 446 35.87 3.09 20.69
N CYS A 447 35.83 2.74 21.97
CA CYS A 447 34.90 1.78 22.54
C CYS A 447 33.94 2.52 23.46
N LEU A 448 32.66 2.55 23.09
CA LEU A 448 31.57 3.11 23.88
C LEU A 448 30.92 2.00 24.69
N GLU A 449 30.94 2.11 26.02
CA GLU A 449 30.32 1.15 26.93
C GLU A 449 29.14 1.76 27.67
N ASN A 450 28.01 1.04 27.69
CA ASN A 450 26.88 1.33 28.56
C ASN A 450 27.02 0.55 29.87
N ALA A 451 27.41 1.23 30.95
CA ALA A 451 27.52 0.66 32.29
C ALA A 451 26.33 1.04 33.19
N SER A 452 25.26 1.58 32.60
CA SER A 452 24.06 2.05 33.29
C SER A 452 23.06 0.92 33.51
N THR A 453 21.98 1.21 34.23
CA THR A 453 20.83 0.30 34.35
C THR A 453 19.79 0.50 33.24
N GLN A 454 20.00 1.49 32.36
CA GLN A 454 19.06 1.93 31.34
C GLN A 454 19.55 1.55 29.93
N THR A 455 18.65 1.03 29.09
CA THR A 455 18.95 0.88 27.65
C THR A 455 18.95 2.26 27.01
N TRP A 456 20.03 2.63 26.32
CA TRP A 456 20.08 3.87 25.57
C TRP A 456 19.40 3.67 24.21
N VAL A 457 18.35 4.45 23.96
CA VAL A 457 17.54 4.36 22.74
C VAL A 457 17.82 5.56 21.85
N SER A 458 18.50 5.32 20.74
CA SER A 458 18.67 6.30 19.66
C SER A 458 17.44 6.25 18.75
N SER A 459 16.68 7.34 18.72
CA SER A 459 15.41 7.42 17.95
C SER A 459 15.54 8.38 16.78
N SER A 460 14.64 8.29 15.80
CA SER A 460 14.65 9.20 14.64
C SER A 460 14.44 10.67 15.00
N LEU A 461 13.82 10.98 16.15
CA LEU A 461 13.62 12.36 16.63
C LEU A 461 14.68 12.81 17.63
N ASN A 462 15.36 11.88 18.29
CA ASN A 462 16.41 12.14 19.27
C ASN A 462 17.54 11.13 19.02
N PRO A 463 18.35 11.32 17.97
CA PRO A 463 19.46 10.44 17.68
C PRO A 463 20.59 10.65 18.69
N ILE A 464 21.15 9.55 19.18
CA ILE A 464 22.41 9.57 19.93
C ILE A 464 23.55 9.54 18.91
N HIS A 465 24.48 10.49 19.03
CA HIS A 465 25.68 10.60 18.19
C HIS A 465 26.92 10.85 19.06
N LEU A 466 28.12 10.59 18.53
CA LEU A 466 29.37 10.95 19.18
C LEU A 466 29.71 12.41 18.90
N SER A 467 30.25 13.11 19.89
CA SER A 467 30.71 14.50 19.77
C SER A 467 32.04 14.70 20.49
N TYR A 468 32.81 15.70 20.08
CA TYR A 468 34.05 16.08 20.75
C TYR A 468 34.25 17.59 20.86
N ARG A 469 35.06 17.98 21.84
CA ARG A 469 35.55 19.34 22.05
C ARG A 469 37.03 19.34 22.38
N TRP A 470 37.75 20.34 21.89
CA TRP A 470 39.13 20.64 22.23
C TRP A 470 39.17 21.72 23.30
N LEU A 471 39.91 21.46 24.37
CA LEU A 471 40.16 22.40 25.47
C LEU A 471 41.61 22.88 25.43
N ASP A 472 41.85 24.17 25.68
CA ASP A 472 43.19 24.71 25.92
C ASP A 472 43.72 24.36 27.34
N ASP A 473 44.96 24.76 27.65
CA ASP A 473 45.58 24.60 28.97
C ASP A 473 44.79 25.27 30.11
N ALA A 474 43.94 26.26 29.80
CA ALA A 474 43.05 26.92 30.76
C ALA A 474 41.68 26.23 30.89
N GLY A 475 41.44 25.13 30.17
CA GLY A 475 40.20 24.36 30.17
C GLY A 475 39.07 24.97 29.33
N ARG A 476 39.37 25.95 28.47
CA ARG A 476 38.38 26.64 27.62
C ARG A 476 38.21 25.87 26.31
N VAL A 477 36.96 25.75 25.86
CA VAL A 477 36.67 25.18 24.54
C VAL A 477 37.20 26.11 23.45
N VAL A 478 38.13 25.60 22.65
CA VAL A 478 38.78 26.34 21.54
C VAL A 478 38.36 25.86 20.16
N ALA A 479 37.91 24.60 20.07
CA ALA A 479 37.38 24.01 18.85
C ALA A 479 36.42 22.86 19.21
N SER A 480 35.52 22.53 18.30
CA SER A 480 34.61 21.37 18.35
C SER A 480 34.52 20.76 16.96
N ALA A 481 33.68 19.74 16.79
CA ALA A 481 33.32 19.28 15.46
C ALA A 481 32.84 20.47 14.58
N PRO A 482 33.23 20.53 13.29
CA PRO A 482 32.93 21.66 12.42
C PRO A 482 31.43 21.73 12.08
N GLU A 483 30.79 22.89 12.31
CA GLU A 483 29.40 23.14 11.90
C GLU A 483 29.29 23.74 10.48
N PRO A 484 28.26 23.38 9.69
CA PRO A 484 27.35 22.26 9.90
C PRO A 484 28.08 20.94 9.61
N GLU A 485 27.97 19.96 10.52
CA GLU A 485 28.64 18.67 10.33
C GLU A 485 28.21 18.03 9.00
N PRO A 486 29.15 17.48 8.20
CA PRO A 486 28.78 16.49 7.21
C PRO A 486 28.37 15.21 7.95
N GLU A 487 27.09 15.13 8.32
CA GLU A 487 26.41 14.04 9.04
C GLU A 487 26.85 13.86 10.52
N PRO A 488 25.91 13.90 11.48
CA PRO A 488 26.17 13.50 12.87
C PRO A 488 26.84 12.11 12.91
N MET A 489 27.84 11.93 13.78
CA MET A 489 28.47 10.63 14.03
C MET A 489 27.50 9.70 14.81
N ALA A 490 26.40 9.33 14.16
CA ALA A 490 25.31 8.54 14.74
C ALA A 490 25.77 7.13 15.07
N LEU A 491 25.18 6.56 16.13
CA LEU A 491 25.44 5.17 16.48
C LEU A 491 24.92 4.22 15.37
N PRO A 492 25.64 3.12 15.07
CA PRO A 492 25.22 2.14 14.08
C PRO A 492 24.04 1.26 14.54
N VAL A 493 23.60 1.44 15.79
CA VAL A 493 22.50 0.71 16.42
C VAL A 493 21.55 1.69 17.12
N ASN A 494 20.27 1.33 17.14
CA ASN A 494 19.25 2.13 17.81
C ASN A 494 19.12 1.82 19.31
N LEU A 495 19.68 0.71 19.78
CA LEU A 495 19.61 0.24 21.15
C LEU A 495 21.01 -0.12 21.64
N VAL A 496 21.41 0.44 22.79
CA VAL A 496 22.63 0.05 23.52
C VAL A 496 22.19 -0.42 24.90
N ALA A 497 22.14 -1.74 25.10
CA ALA A 497 21.68 -2.33 26.35
C ALA A 497 22.71 -2.16 27.48
N PRO A 498 22.28 -2.26 28.75
CA PRO A 498 23.21 -2.36 29.89
C PRO A 498 24.25 -3.47 29.69
N GLY A 499 25.53 -3.11 29.80
CA GLY A 499 26.67 -4.00 29.58
C GLY A 499 27.18 -4.08 28.14
N ASP A 500 26.49 -3.47 27.17
CA ASP A 500 26.94 -3.46 25.78
C ASP A 500 28.17 -2.55 25.60
N ALA A 501 29.08 -2.98 24.74
CA ALA A 501 30.24 -2.24 24.29
C ALA A 501 30.27 -2.17 22.76
N LEU A 502 30.38 -0.96 22.21
CA LEU A 502 30.39 -0.70 20.77
C LEU A 502 31.75 -0.15 20.34
N ALA A 503 32.39 -0.81 19.38
CA ALA A 503 33.57 -0.28 18.70
C ALA A 503 33.12 0.67 17.57
N LEU A 504 33.53 1.94 17.66
CA LEU A 504 33.09 3.02 16.77
C LEU A 504 34.31 3.78 16.24
N PRO A 505 34.37 4.12 14.95
CA PRO A 505 35.31 5.10 14.45
C PRO A 505 34.79 6.52 14.74
N MET A 506 35.67 7.41 15.20
CA MET A 506 35.33 8.80 15.46
C MET A 506 36.25 9.71 14.65
N ARG A 507 35.69 10.46 13.70
CA ARG A 507 36.47 11.37 12.87
C ARG A 507 36.75 12.67 13.62
N ILE A 508 38.02 13.02 13.76
CA ILE A 508 38.48 14.15 14.56
C ILE A 508 39.33 15.08 13.70
N VAL A 509 39.08 16.38 13.83
CA VAL A 509 39.90 17.45 13.25
C VAL A 509 40.67 18.15 14.36
N ALA A 510 41.99 18.21 14.25
CA ALA A 510 42.87 18.90 15.19
C ALA A 510 42.69 20.43 15.10
N PRO A 511 42.93 21.17 16.20
CA PRO A 511 42.89 22.64 16.20
C PRO A 511 43.76 23.27 15.10
N SER A 512 43.34 24.45 14.61
CA SER A 512 44.05 25.19 13.56
C SER A 512 45.26 25.99 14.05
N ALA A 513 45.57 25.94 15.35
CA ALA A 513 46.70 26.62 15.97
C ALA A 513 47.58 25.62 16.72
N SER A 514 48.89 25.85 16.72
CA SER A 514 49.84 25.05 17.48
C SER A 514 49.66 25.29 18.98
N GLY A 515 49.78 24.24 19.79
CA GLY A 515 49.63 24.34 21.24
C GLY A 515 49.44 22.98 21.90
N ARG A 516 49.25 22.99 23.22
CA ARG A 516 48.79 21.82 23.98
C ARG A 516 47.28 21.90 24.12
N TYR A 517 46.63 20.77 23.86
CA TYR A 517 45.18 20.68 23.89
C TYR A 517 44.71 19.36 24.47
N ARG A 518 43.59 19.42 25.19
CA ARG A 518 42.87 18.24 25.65
C ARG A 518 41.66 17.99 24.76
N LEU A 519 41.62 16.82 24.12
CA LEU A 519 40.44 16.31 23.44
C LEU A 519 39.51 15.66 24.47
N VAL A 520 38.26 16.11 24.52
CA VAL A 520 37.20 15.50 25.32
C VAL A 520 36.08 15.02 24.40
N ALA A 521 35.76 13.73 24.43
CA ALA A 521 34.76 13.11 23.57
C ALA A 521 33.73 12.28 24.35
N MET A 522 32.46 12.35 23.95
CA MET A 522 31.34 11.64 24.58
C MET A 522 30.12 11.55 23.65
N PRO A 523 29.16 10.65 23.92
CA PRO A 523 27.85 10.67 23.28
C PRO A 523 27.04 11.92 23.65
N ALA A 524 26.21 12.36 22.71
CA ALA A 524 25.31 13.49 22.85
C ALA A 524 23.97 13.24 22.13
N VAL A 525 22.96 14.01 22.51
CA VAL A 525 21.64 14.08 21.86
C VAL A 525 21.36 15.56 21.58
N ASP A 526 20.93 15.87 20.36
CA ASP A 526 20.69 17.25 19.95
C ASP A 526 19.72 17.98 20.88
N GLY A 527 20.10 19.20 21.28
CA GLY A 527 19.30 20.04 22.16
C GLY A 527 19.21 19.57 23.62
N GLN A 528 19.89 18.49 24.00
CA GLN A 528 20.01 18.01 25.38
C GLN A 528 21.41 18.26 25.93
N ARG A 529 21.54 18.18 27.25
CA ARG A 529 22.84 18.28 27.92
C ARG A 529 23.65 17.00 27.73
N GLY A 530 24.97 17.10 27.86
CA GLY A 530 25.89 15.99 27.63
C GLY A 530 25.66 14.81 28.57
N PHE A 531 26.04 13.61 28.12
CA PHE A 531 25.95 12.38 28.92
C PHE A 531 26.75 12.47 30.23
N ASP A 532 27.78 13.32 30.30
CA ASP A 532 28.59 13.55 31.50
C ASP A 532 27.77 14.08 32.70
N GLU A 533 26.68 14.80 32.47
CA GLU A 533 25.79 15.26 33.55
C GLU A 533 25.00 14.13 34.21
N HIS A 534 24.88 12.99 33.54
CA HIS A 534 24.13 11.83 33.97
C HIS A 534 25.02 10.61 34.25
N GLY A 535 26.29 10.85 34.63
CA GLY A 535 27.20 9.84 35.15
C GLY A 535 28.13 9.17 34.12
N PHE A 536 28.12 9.61 32.86
CA PHE A 536 29.04 9.10 31.84
C PHE A 536 30.47 9.60 32.08
N THR A 537 31.47 8.75 31.80
CA THR A 537 32.89 9.10 31.84
C THR A 537 33.41 9.41 30.44
N PRO A 538 33.68 10.68 30.09
CA PRO A 538 34.18 11.05 28.77
C PRO A 538 35.57 10.49 28.48
N LEU A 539 35.88 10.27 27.20
CA LEU A 539 37.24 10.10 26.74
C LEU A 539 37.99 11.42 26.89
N SER A 540 39.19 11.39 27.49
CA SER A 540 40.05 12.57 27.66
C SER A 540 41.49 12.25 27.26
N LEU A 541 42.00 12.90 26.21
CA LEU A 541 43.34 12.69 25.67
C LEU A 541 44.09 14.02 25.57
N GLU A 542 45.39 14.02 25.88
CA GLU A 542 46.26 15.19 25.79
C GLU A 542 47.11 15.11 24.52
N PHE A 543 47.08 16.17 23.71
CA PHE A 543 47.83 16.24 22.46
C PHE A 543 48.66 17.53 22.38
N THR A 544 49.83 17.40 21.75
CA THR A 544 50.58 18.56 21.25
C THR A 544 50.29 18.70 19.76
N VAL A 545 49.80 19.87 19.36
CA VAL A 545 49.53 20.25 17.98
C VAL A 545 50.64 21.19 17.52
N THR A 546 51.22 20.96 16.36
CA THR A 546 52.29 21.81 15.80
C THR A 546 52.04 22.25 14.37
N ASP A 547 52.76 23.28 13.96
CA ASP A 547 52.78 23.74 12.58
C ASP A 547 53.27 22.66 11.62
N ALA A 548 52.78 22.72 10.38
CA ALA A 548 53.11 21.76 9.32
C ALA A 548 54.60 21.74 8.93
N SER A 549 55.36 22.78 9.33
CA SER A 549 56.79 22.95 9.07
C SER A 549 57.70 22.28 10.12
N VAL A 550 57.15 21.70 11.17
CA VAL A 550 57.93 21.00 12.22
C VAL A 550 58.12 19.53 11.85
N ALA A 551 59.20 18.92 12.36
CA ALA A 551 59.44 17.49 12.30
C ALA A 551 58.22 16.68 12.77
N ARG A 552 57.84 15.67 11.99
CA ARG A 552 56.74 14.75 12.30
C ARG A 552 57.30 13.48 12.88
N VAL A 553 56.78 13.07 14.04
CA VAL A 553 57.24 11.89 14.75
C VAL A 553 56.05 11.00 15.05
N TYR A 554 56.08 9.79 14.50
CA TYR A 554 55.08 8.75 14.69
C TYR A 554 55.70 7.59 15.44
N ARG A 555 55.03 7.12 16.48
CA ARG A 555 55.38 5.82 17.08
C ARG A 555 54.99 4.71 16.10
N GLY A 556 55.66 3.57 16.12
CA GLY A 556 55.33 2.47 15.21
C GLY A 556 53.87 1.99 15.35
N ALA A 557 53.32 2.03 16.57
CA ALA A 557 51.91 1.69 16.79
C ALA A 557 50.93 2.84 16.51
N ASP A 558 51.37 4.01 16.02
CA ASP A 558 50.49 5.15 15.72
C ASP A 558 49.39 4.74 14.72
N ILE A 559 48.14 5.07 15.02
CA ILE A 559 46.97 4.66 14.21
C ILE A 559 47.02 5.17 12.77
N ARG A 560 47.78 6.23 12.49
CA ARG A 560 47.99 6.74 11.13
C ARG A 560 48.90 5.85 10.29
N LEU A 561 49.67 4.94 10.91
CA LEU A 561 50.50 3.94 10.24
C LEU A 561 49.74 2.63 10.11
N TYR A 562 49.06 2.42 8.99
CA TYR A 562 48.30 1.22 8.67
C TYR A 562 49.21 0.01 8.44
N THR A 563 48.64 -1.19 8.43
CA THR A 563 49.41 -2.42 8.28
C THR A 563 48.58 -3.53 7.61
N GLN A 564 49.24 -4.40 6.84
CA GLN A 564 48.63 -5.63 6.30
C GLN A 564 48.97 -6.86 7.14
N ILE A 565 50.20 -6.90 7.67
CA ILE A 565 50.79 -8.11 8.30
C ILE A 565 51.46 -7.82 9.65
N GLY A 566 51.47 -6.57 10.09
CA GLY A 566 52.13 -6.11 11.31
C GLY A 566 51.25 -6.22 12.54
N LEU A 567 51.89 -6.43 13.68
CA LEU A 567 51.27 -6.47 15.01
C LEU A 567 51.68 -5.22 15.79
N ARG A 568 50.69 -4.50 16.34
CA ARG A 568 50.93 -3.36 17.22
C ARG A 568 51.18 -3.84 18.63
N GLU A 569 52.41 -3.72 19.12
CA GLU A 569 52.79 -4.20 20.46
C GLU A 569 53.71 -3.21 21.17
N ALA A 570 53.33 -2.82 22.40
CA ALA A 570 54.11 -1.93 23.26
C ALA A 570 54.55 -0.63 22.57
N GLY A 571 53.67 -0.03 21.77
CA GLY A 571 53.92 1.24 21.08
C GLY A 571 54.67 1.14 19.74
N ALA A 572 55.00 -0.05 19.26
CA ALA A 572 55.72 -0.29 18.01
C ALA A 572 54.91 -1.16 17.03
N MET A 573 55.38 -1.23 15.77
CA MET A 573 54.88 -2.17 14.76
C MET A 573 55.89 -3.30 14.59
N ALA A 574 55.49 -4.55 14.78
CA ALA A 574 56.36 -5.72 14.64
C ALA A 574 55.87 -6.66 13.53
N SER A 575 56.80 -7.27 12.79
CA SER A 575 56.49 -8.26 11.77
C SER A 575 55.96 -9.56 12.38
N ALA A 576 54.91 -10.13 11.77
CA ALA A 576 54.35 -11.42 12.17
C ALA A 576 54.95 -12.64 11.43
N GLY A 577 56.07 -12.45 10.72
CA GLY A 577 56.73 -13.49 9.91
C GLY A 577 56.06 -13.80 8.55
N GLN A 578 55.01 -13.04 8.19
CA GLN A 578 54.36 -13.10 6.88
C GLN A 578 55.00 -12.09 5.91
N GLU A 579 54.85 -12.34 4.61
CA GLU A 579 55.25 -11.41 3.55
C GLU A 579 54.17 -10.35 3.30
N GLY A 580 54.57 -9.09 3.15
CA GLY A 580 53.65 -7.99 2.87
C GLY A 580 54.08 -6.65 3.45
N PHE A 581 53.14 -5.69 3.49
CA PHE A 581 53.39 -4.38 4.09
C PHE A 581 53.31 -4.44 5.62
N LEU A 582 54.48 -4.34 6.25
CA LEU A 582 54.61 -4.19 7.70
C LEU A 582 53.93 -2.92 8.18
N LEU A 583 54.16 -1.81 7.48
CA LEU A 583 53.41 -0.58 7.69
C LEU A 583 53.30 0.23 6.39
N PHE A 584 52.27 1.07 6.32
CA PHE A 584 52.09 2.09 5.29
C PHE A 584 51.26 3.27 5.83
N GLY A 585 51.57 4.49 5.41
CA GLY A 585 51.02 5.74 5.98
C GLY A 585 52.15 6.73 6.25
N PRO A 586 51.93 7.91 6.87
CA PRO A 586 50.73 8.36 7.56
C PRO A 586 49.75 9.15 6.68
N TYR A 587 49.96 9.23 5.36
CA TYR A 587 49.23 10.11 4.44
C TYR A 587 49.36 11.59 4.83
N ALA A 588 50.58 11.98 5.14
CA ALA A 588 50.91 13.30 5.66
C ALA A 588 50.87 14.37 4.56
N SER A 589 50.13 15.46 4.79
CA SER A 589 50.21 16.67 3.95
C SER A 589 51.52 17.40 4.19
N LEU A 590 52.41 17.52 3.22
CA LEU A 590 53.70 18.22 3.37
C LEU A 590 53.83 19.37 2.36
N PRO A 591 54.38 20.53 2.77
CA PRO A 591 54.71 21.59 1.83
C PRO A 591 55.87 21.19 0.91
N ALA A 592 56.03 21.88 -0.22
CA ALA A 592 57.23 21.75 -1.05
C ALA A 592 58.51 22.01 -0.23
N GLY A 593 59.55 21.21 -0.45
CA GLY A 593 60.79 21.30 0.33
C GLY A 593 61.62 20.02 0.29
N ARG A 594 62.75 20.03 1.01
CA ARG A 594 63.61 18.86 1.21
C ARG A 594 63.38 18.29 2.59
N TYR A 595 63.33 16.96 2.67
CA TYR A 595 63.02 16.24 3.90
C TYR A 595 63.94 15.06 4.07
N VAL A 596 64.20 14.68 5.31
CA VAL A 596 64.77 13.39 5.70
C VAL A 596 63.64 12.56 6.27
N VAL A 597 63.51 11.32 5.80
CA VAL A 597 62.70 10.31 6.47
C VAL A 597 63.62 9.34 7.17
N SER A 598 63.31 8.99 8.42
CA SER A 598 64.05 7.97 9.16
C SER A 598 63.12 7.00 9.89
N LEU A 599 63.53 5.74 9.90
CA LEU A 599 62.92 4.68 10.68
C LEU A 599 63.90 4.22 11.75
N GLU A 600 63.45 4.24 12.99
CA GLU A 600 64.15 3.66 14.14
C GLU A 600 63.42 2.37 14.56
N GLY A 601 64.19 1.35 14.92
CA GLY A 601 63.62 0.05 15.20
C GLY A 601 64.67 -1.03 15.39
N ARG A 602 64.30 -2.28 15.07
CA ARG A 602 65.19 -3.43 15.04
C ARG A 602 64.97 -4.18 13.74
N CYS A 603 66.04 -4.61 13.08
CA CYS A 603 66.00 -5.48 11.92
C CYS A 603 67.12 -6.51 12.05
N ASP A 604 66.78 -7.77 12.27
CA ASP A 604 67.77 -8.84 12.47
C ASP A 604 68.43 -9.25 11.15
N THR A 605 67.64 -9.40 10.09
CA THR A 605 68.09 -9.81 8.75
C THR A 605 67.32 -9.01 7.69
N PRO A 606 68.00 -8.19 6.87
CA PRO A 606 67.35 -7.31 5.90
C PRO A 606 66.87 -8.00 4.61
N ASP A 607 67.02 -9.33 4.48
CA ASP A 607 66.88 -10.19 3.28
C ASP A 607 65.72 -9.83 2.32
N GLY A 608 65.84 -8.75 1.55
CA GLY A 608 64.87 -8.30 0.55
C GLY A 608 63.77 -7.36 1.06
N GLY A 609 63.82 -6.92 2.32
CA GLY A 609 62.91 -5.90 2.85
C GLY A 609 63.28 -4.50 2.39
N TRP A 610 62.29 -3.69 2.06
CA TRP A 610 62.51 -2.32 1.54
C TRP A 610 61.52 -1.33 2.13
N MET A 611 61.93 -0.07 2.11
CA MET A 611 61.14 1.09 2.44
C MET A 611 61.07 2.02 1.24
N ASP A 612 59.88 2.56 0.94
CA ASP A 612 59.73 3.64 -0.03
C ASP A 612 58.90 4.80 0.52
N VAL A 613 59.05 5.95 -0.14
CA VAL A 613 58.24 7.14 0.09
C VAL A 613 57.48 7.43 -1.18
N THR A 614 56.16 7.46 -1.07
CA THR A 614 55.25 7.63 -2.19
C THR A 614 54.20 8.70 -1.93
N TRP A 615 53.55 9.16 -2.99
CA TRP A 615 52.37 10.04 -2.91
C TRP A 615 51.45 9.76 -4.11
N ASP A 616 50.33 10.46 -4.20
CA ASP A 616 49.28 10.23 -5.22
C ASP A 616 48.78 8.79 -5.16
N ARG A 617 48.34 8.36 -3.96
CA ARG A 617 47.87 6.99 -3.68
C ARG A 617 48.86 5.89 -4.09
N GLY A 618 50.15 6.17 -3.89
CA GLY A 618 51.23 5.24 -4.18
C GLY A 618 51.65 5.19 -5.65
N ALA A 619 51.08 6.03 -6.52
CA ALA A 619 51.41 6.07 -7.95
C ALA A 619 52.78 6.69 -8.22
N GLN A 620 53.19 7.66 -7.38
CA GLN A 620 54.46 8.36 -7.52
C GLN A 620 55.43 7.89 -6.43
N VAL A 621 56.49 7.20 -6.82
CA VAL A 621 57.58 6.79 -5.91
C VAL A 621 58.68 7.84 -5.95
N LEU A 622 58.91 8.52 -4.82
CA LEU A 622 59.95 9.54 -4.71
C LEU A 622 61.31 8.86 -4.56
N MET A 623 61.41 7.88 -3.67
CA MET A 623 62.63 7.16 -3.32
C MET A 623 62.29 5.78 -2.78
N ARG A 624 63.19 4.81 -2.96
CA ARG A 624 63.14 3.47 -2.35
C ARG A 624 64.53 3.06 -1.87
N HIS A 625 64.62 2.53 -0.66
CA HIS A 625 65.84 1.99 -0.07
C HIS A 625 65.58 0.63 0.57
N ASP A 626 66.59 -0.24 0.55
CA ASP A 626 66.55 -1.48 1.30
C ASP A 626 66.60 -1.18 2.81
N VAL A 627 65.83 -1.92 3.60
CA VAL A 627 65.91 -1.85 5.06
C VAL A 627 67.27 -2.40 5.47
N THR A 628 67.96 -1.75 6.40
CA THR A 628 69.27 -2.17 6.90
C THR A 628 69.15 -2.89 8.24
N SER A 629 70.16 -3.70 8.59
CA SER A 629 70.22 -4.32 9.92
C SER A 629 70.40 -3.26 11.00
N GLY A 630 69.60 -3.33 12.07
CA GLY A 630 69.66 -2.38 13.17
C GLY A 630 69.40 -3.06 14.51
N GLU A 631 70.15 -2.64 15.53
CA GLU A 631 69.93 -3.05 16.93
C GLU A 631 68.74 -2.32 17.54
N LYS A 632 68.27 -2.76 18.71
CA LYS A 632 67.06 -2.25 19.37
C LYS A 632 67.02 -0.71 19.41
N SER A 633 65.97 -0.14 18.79
CA SER A 633 65.72 1.31 18.68
C SER A 633 66.84 2.09 17.97
N GLY A 634 67.61 1.41 17.11
CA GLY A 634 68.60 2.02 16.22
C GLY A 634 68.02 2.35 14.84
N PRO A 635 68.72 3.12 14.01
CA PRO A 635 68.27 3.44 12.65
C PRO A 635 68.26 2.17 11.80
N ILE A 636 67.14 1.93 11.09
CA ILE A 636 66.97 0.81 10.14
C ILE A 636 66.80 1.31 8.70
N ALA A 637 66.41 2.56 8.50
CA ALA A 637 66.44 3.25 7.21
C ALA A 637 66.48 4.77 7.41
N GLU A 638 67.28 5.48 6.63
CA GLU A 638 67.33 6.96 6.62
C GLU A 638 67.76 7.44 5.23
N PHE A 639 67.02 8.39 4.65
CA PHE A 639 67.38 9.04 3.39
C PHE A 639 66.63 10.36 3.19
N ASP A 640 67.21 11.24 2.38
CA ASP A 640 66.59 12.50 1.97
C ASP A 640 65.78 12.37 0.68
N PHE A 641 64.77 13.23 0.54
CA PHE A 641 63.97 13.37 -0.67
C PHE A 641 63.52 14.83 -0.86
N GLU A 642 63.22 15.19 -2.10
CA GLU A 642 62.75 16.53 -2.47
C GLU A 642 61.30 16.48 -2.98
N LEU A 643 60.47 17.36 -2.43
CA LEU A 643 59.09 17.61 -2.88
C LEU A 643 59.07 18.90 -3.70
N PRO A 644 58.86 18.84 -5.03
CA PRO A 644 58.83 20.04 -5.87
C PRO A 644 57.56 20.89 -5.67
N SER A 645 56.50 20.29 -5.12
CA SER A 645 55.23 20.94 -4.81
C SER A 645 54.66 20.38 -3.52
N SER A 646 53.78 21.13 -2.87
CA SER A 646 53.03 20.64 -1.71
C SER A 646 52.13 19.47 -2.10
N ILE A 647 52.07 18.45 -1.24
CA ILE A 647 51.26 17.24 -1.41
C ILE A 647 50.37 17.03 -0.19
N SER A 648 49.30 16.24 -0.32
CA SER A 648 48.33 16.00 0.75
C SER A 648 48.34 14.57 1.31
N ASP A 649 49.13 13.66 0.73
CA ASP A 649 49.02 12.22 0.99
C ASP A 649 50.37 11.48 1.00
N LEU A 650 51.43 12.09 1.56
CA LEU A 650 52.73 11.40 1.66
C LEU A 650 52.60 10.09 2.44
N GLU A 651 53.00 9.00 1.80
CA GLU A 651 52.92 7.64 2.30
C GLU A 651 54.34 7.06 2.39
N VAL A 652 54.74 6.64 3.58
CA VAL A 652 55.94 5.84 3.83
C VAL A 652 55.52 4.39 3.95
N ARG A 653 56.07 3.49 3.13
CA ARG A 653 55.70 2.08 3.16
C ARG A 653 56.92 1.23 3.46
N VAL A 654 56.73 0.25 4.34
CA VAL A 654 57.74 -0.76 4.67
C VAL A 654 57.19 -2.11 4.28
N TRP A 655 57.85 -2.73 3.32
CA TRP A 655 57.54 -4.07 2.88
C TRP A 655 58.60 -5.04 3.40
N VAL A 656 58.15 -6.20 3.89
CA VAL A 656 59.03 -7.24 4.42
C VAL A 656 58.69 -8.60 3.82
N PRO A 657 59.70 -9.45 3.55
CA PRO A 657 59.50 -10.80 3.04
C PRO A 657 59.11 -11.79 4.14
N THR A 658 58.71 -12.99 3.74
CA THR A 658 58.39 -14.09 4.65
C THR A 658 59.57 -14.38 5.58
N GLY A 659 59.31 -14.53 6.88
CA GLY A 659 60.33 -14.83 7.89
C GLY A 659 61.19 -13.63 8.32
N ALA A 660 60.99 -12.44 7.74
CA ALA A 660 61.66 -11.23 8.20
C ALA A 660 61.27 -10.89 9.63
N ASN A 661 62.27 -10.45 10.42
CA ASN A 661 62.09 -10.01 11.80
C ASN A 661 62.44 -8.52 11.91
N VAL A 662 61.43 -7.69 11.69
CA VAL A 662 61.53 -6.23 11.67
C VAL A 662 60.54 -5.65 12.67
N ARG A 663 61.02 -4.72 13.49
CA ARG A 663 60.22 -3.93 14.41
C ARG A 663 60.49 -2.46 14.15
N VAL A 664 59.46 -1.68 13.90
CA VAL A 664 59.54 -0.22 13.77
C VAL A 664 59.05 0.41 15.06
N ASP A 665 59.94 1.11 15.76
CA ASP A 665 59.62 1.84 16.99
C ASP A 665 59.20 3.29 16.68
N THR A 666 59.87 3.95 15.73
CA THR A 666 59.62 5.35 15.38
C THR A 666 59.74 5.57 13.87
N LEU A 667 58.84 6.35 13.28
CA LEU A 667 58.99 6.99 11.97
C LEU A 667 59.11 8.50 12.17
N ARG A 668 60.13 9.11 11.56
CA ARG A 668 60.33 10.56 11.54
C ARG A 668 60.31 11.08 10.12
N ILE A 669 59.71 12.24 9.92
CA ILE A 669 59.81 13.03 8.69
C ILE A 669 60.20 14.45 9.08
N GLU A 670 61.42 14.86 8.73
CA GLU A 670 62.04 16.09 9.21
C GLU A 670 62.41 16.99 8.03
N PRO A 671 62.12 18.30 8.05
CA PRO A 671 62.65 19.21 7.04
C PRO A 671 64.17 19.25 7.10
N LEU A 672 64.83 19.04 5.95
CA LEU A 672 66.26 19.19 5.83
C LEU A 672 66.58 20.70 5.80
N ALA A 673 66.84 21.29 6.97
CA ALA A 673 67.25 22.69 7.05
C ALA A 673 68.55 22.90 6.25
N ASN A 674 68.64 23.97 5.45
CA ASN A 674 69.86 24.34 4.73
C ASN A 674 71.04 24.46 5.72
N GLN A 675 71.88 23.43 5.82
CA GLN A 675 73.18 23.48 6.50
C GLN A 675 74.19 24.30 5.69
N GLN A 676 73.85 25.54 5.31
CA GLN A 676 74.72 26.44 4.55
C GLN A 676 74.75 27.89 5.08
N ALA A 677 74.35 28.14 6.33
CA ALA A 677 74.45 29.48 6.94
C ALA A 677 75.63 29.70 7.90
N ASP A 678 76.34 28.66 8.39
CA ASP A 678 77.39 28.82 9.41
C ASP A 678 78.84 28.50 8.97
N ALA A 679 79.08 28.19 7.69
CA ALA A 679 80.44 27.97 7.16
C ALA A 679 81.03 29.19 6.41
N GLY A 680 80.26 30.28 6.23
CA GLY A 680 80.65 31.45 5.44
C GLY A 680 81.33 32.60 6.18
N LEU A 681 81.48 32.53 7.51
CA LEU A 681 81.99 33.63 8.34
C LEU A 681 83.41 33.43 8.91
N ALA A 682 84.15 32.40 8.47
CA ALA A 682 85.51 32.11 8.95
C ALA A 682 86.64 32.30 7.91
N VAL A 683 86.38 32.85 6.72
CA VAL A 683 87.42 33.12 5.69
C VAL A 683 87.39 34.58 5.20
N ALA A 684 87.28 35.53 6.14
CA ALA A 684 87.50 36.95 5.87
C ALA A 684 88.10 37.68 7.09
N VAL A 685 89.16 37.11 7.68
CA VAL A 685 90.22 37.89 8.35
C VAL A 685 91.56 37.29 7.89
N GLY A 686 92.14 37.93 6.87
CA GLY A 686 93.43 37.64 6.27
C GLY A 686 93.75 38.76 5.31
#